data_AF-A0ABC8C4Y4-F1
#
_entry.id   AF-A0ABC8C4Y4-F1
#
_cell.length_a   1.000
_cell.length_b   1.000
_cell.length_c   1.000
_cell.angle_alpha   90.00
_cell.angle_beta   90.00
_cell.angle_gamma   90.00
#
_symmetry.space_group_name_H-M   'P 1'
#
loop_
_entity.id
_entity.type
_entity.pdbx_description
1 polymer ?
#
loop_
_entity_poly.entity_id
_entity_poly.type
_entity_poly.pdbx_seq_one_letter_code
_entity_poly.pdbx_strand_id
1 'polypeptide(L)'
;MAAFAAPELARTVDRHLEGSAGADRVDEAFAAAMTGLGRAVHDVCADPLFRQAVTWQNPGVLSSVAGVLRDGPTARRNERRRRREEIVAKYWQRYCTKNDTIGFFGPMSWSTVDNGGPRLAVRHGPALVRDAAVHFEWWALDALAAHLATDDRLRPWLPVARQPQLRLEGRRLVWPNRPAQDLTAGAAALVARCDGRRRAGELAAELTGAGTFRREADVYAQLDGLTAAGALRSGFDLPMDLGAERLLRELLEGIGDTGARAWALETMDRLCGARDTVAAATGPDELASAMAALEETFTAVTGRDARRRPGETYASRTLCHLDTVRDLDVTIGGDVLARMAGLAPLLQSARWLTARIAEVYTAALTGLYRELAADAGSPHVPLREMWFMAQALVFGDERPADPVVADFLDRWTEVLGLADVPHGTAELRFTAEELGARTARAFPADRPGWSEARVHSPDVHLCAADADALARGDYTLVLGELHIASAAFDTQFFALGHPEPQALRDALAADLPGSRVRLLLPHDWPRHCSRNAYWMHGPHDVELGFAPAPGADPDRLVPVTDLTVEDGPDGLVARTDDGRRWPVLEVFANMLGLQAFDTWKLAGAGGHTPRITVDDLVLVRRTWRTTVGAGGLADVTGEQQRYVAARRWRLAADMPEQVYVRVATDIKPQFVDFTSPVYVRLLCTMLRAARTKGGDDVEVIVTEALPTAEHAWLADGEGRRYSSELRLQIIDPEPSGRG
;
A
#
# COMPACT_ATOMS: atom_id res chain seq x y z
N MET A 1 1.73 1.00 24.29
CA MET A 1 1.39 2.43 24.12
C MET A 1 1.89 3.33 25.25
N ALA A 2 1.61 3.05 26.53
CA ALA A 2 1.88 3.98 27.65
C ALA A 2 3.34 4.01 28.19
N ALA A 3 4.27 3.25 27.62
CA ALA A 3 5.62 3.05 28.20
C ALA A 3 6.42 4.35 28.45
N PHE A 4 6.16 5.40 27.67
CA PHE A 4 6.85 6.70 27.80
C PHE A 4 5.96 7.81 28.35
N ALA A 5 4.75 7.49 28.82
CA ALA A 5 3.83 8.46 29.41
C ALA A 5 4.38 8.97 30.75
N ALA A 6 4.20 10.26 31.03
CA ALA A 6 4.55 10.88 32.31
C ALA A 6 3.37 11.73 32.83
N PRO A 7 2.26 11.09 33.26
CA PRO A 7 1.03 11.79 33.63
C PRO A 7 1.23 12.76 34.80
N GLU A 8 2.13 12.46 35.75
CA GLU A 8 2.41 13.37 36.86
C GLU A 8 3.12 14.66 36.41
N LEU A 9 4.02 14.55 35.43
CA LEU A 9 4.63 15.72 34.80
C LEU A 9 3.56 16.56 34.09
N ALA A 10 2.67 15.92 33.32
CA ALA A 10 1.58 16.61 32.64
C ALA A 10 0.70 17.39 33.63
N ARG A 11 0.21 16.74 34.70
CA ARG A 11 -0.60 17.39 35.75
C ARG A 11 0.13 18.53 36.44
N THR A 12 1.43 18.42 36.66
CA THR A 12 2.23 19.47 37.30
C THR A 12 2.40 20.68 36.39
N VAL A 13 2.64 20.45 35.09
CA VAL A 13 2.74 21.53 34.11
C VAL A 13 1.40 22.22 33.88
N ASP A 14 0.29 21.47 33.82
CA ASP A 14 -1.04 22.05 33.64
C ASP A 14 -1.39 22.95 34.84
N ARG A 15 -1.16 22.49 36.08
CA ARG A 15 -1.29 23.34 37.28
C ARG A 15 -0.40 24.58 37.23
N HIS A 16 0.81 24.47 36.71
CA HIS A 16 1.69 25.62 36.54
C HIS A 16 1.13 26.63 35.52
N LEU A 17 0.59 26.16 34.40
CA LEU A 17 -0.05 26.99 33.39
C LEU A 17 -1.34 27.67 33.90
N GLU A 18 -2.04 27.04 34.84
CA GLU A 18 -3.19 27.60 35.56
C GLU A 18 -2.79 28.56 36.71
N GLY A 19 -1.50 28.69 37.02
CA GLY A 19 -0.99 29.53 38.10
C GLY A 19 -1.04 28.90 39.50
N SER A 20 -1.35 27.61 39.62
CA SER A 20 -1.48 26.88 40.89
C SER A 20 -0.23 26.08 41.30
N ALA A 21 0.85 26.11 40.49
CA ALA A 21 2.16 25.54 40.83
C ALA A 21 3.33 26.44 40.38
N GLY A 22 4.38 26.51 41.21
CA GLY A 22 5.61 27.27 40.89
C GLY A 22 6.54 26.56 39.90
N ALA A 23 7.43 27.32 39.25
CA ALA A 23 8.37 26.81 38.25
C ALA A 23 9.31 25.71 38.80
N ASP A 24 9.77 25.82 40.04
CA ASP A 24 10.64 24.82 40.68
C ASP A 24 10.01 23.42 40.72
N ARG A 25 8.68 23.33 40.87
CA ARG A 25 7.94 22.06 40.83
C ARG A 25 7.95 21.44 39.43
N VAL A 26 7.92 22.27 38.40
CA VAL A 26 8.01 21.82 37.00
C VAL A 26 9.42 21.30 36.72
N ASP A 27 10.46 21.93 37.26
CA ASP A 27 11.85 21.48 37.15
C ASP A 27 12.05 20.10 37.81
N GLU A 28 11.57 19.94 39.05
CA GLU A 28 11.59 18.68 39.79
C GLU A 28 10.86 17.55 39.03
N ALA A 29 9.62 17.82 38.62
CA ALA A 29 8.79 16.84 37.91
C ALA A 29 9.38 16.45 36.55
N PHE A 30 9.97 17.42 35.83
CA PHE A 30 10.58 17.17 34.53
C PHE A 30 11.84 16.30 34.69
N ALA A 31 12.71 16.60 35.65
CA ALA A 31 13.89 15.80 35.94
C ALA A 31 13.53 14.35 36.31
N ALA A 32 12.48 14.17 37.12
CA ALA A 32 11.97 12.84 37.48
C ALA A 32 11.43 12.09 36.24
N ALA A 33 10.65 12.75 35.39
CA ALA A 33 10.13 12.17 34.16
C ALA A 33 11.24 11.74 33.19
N MET A 34 12.31 12.54 33.04
CA MET A 34 13.45 12.17 32.18
C MET A 34 14.24 10.98 32.72
N THR A 35 14.29 10.79 34.05
CA THR A 35 14.87 9.60 34.67
C THR A 35 14.00 8.37 34.40
N GLY A 36 12.67 8.50 34.53
CA GLY A 36 11.71 7.46 34.18
C GLY A 36 11.80 7.05 32.71
N LEU A 37 11.88 8.04 31.80
CA LEU A 37 12.09 7.80 30.36
C LEU A 37 13.37 6.99 30.09
N GLY A 38 14.47 7.31 30.77
CA GLY A 38 15.75 6.60 30.61
C GLY A 38 15.64 5.10 30.90
N ARG A 39 14.87 4.73 31.94
CA ARG A 39 14.55 3.34 32.31
C ARG A 39 13.62 2.69 31.28
N ALA A 40 12.51 3.34 30.96
CA ALA A 40 11.55 2.81 30.00
C ALA A 40 12.16 2.55 28.62
N VAL A 41 13.02 3.45 28.12
CA VAL A 41 13.73 3.26 26.85
C VAL A 41 14.70 2.08 26.92
N HIS A 42 15.36 1.87 28.06
CA HIS A 42 16.21 0.71 28.27
C HIS A 42 15.40 -0.59 28.28
N ASP A 43 14.27 -0.62 28.98
CA ASP A 43 13.41 -1.81 29.07
C ASP A 43 12.84 -2.19 27.70
N VAL A 44 12.40 -1.21 26.90
CA VAL A 44 11.99 -1.42 25.49
C VAL A 44 13.15 -1.97 24.65
N CYS A 45 14.39 -1.49 24.86
CA CYS A 45 15.54 -2.04 24.15
C CYS A 45 15.89 -3.47 24.58
N ALA A 46 15.57 -3.86 25.82
CA ALA A 46 15.83 -5.19 26.34
C ALA A 46 14.80 -6.21 25.83
N ASP A 47 13.58 -5.77 25.53
CA ASP A 47 12.50 -6.58 24.97
C ASP A 47 12.97 -7.31 23.68
N PRO A 48 12.98 -8.66 23.67
CA PRO A 48 13.38 -9.43 22.50
C PRO A 48 12.45 -9.23 21.30
N LEU A 49 11.14 -9.02 21.51
CA LEU A 49 10.18 -8.81 20.42
C LEU A 49 10.43 -7.46 19.74
N PHE A 50 10.71 -6.40 20.51
CA PHE A 50 11.10 -5.11 19.95
C PHE A 50 12.36 -5.23 19.08
N ARG A 51 13.40 -5.92 19.58
CA ARG A 51 14.65 -6.14 18.83
C ARG A 51 14.41 -6.94 17.56
N GLN A 52 13.57 -7.98 17.62
CA GLN A 52 13.27 -8.81 16.45
C GLN A 52 12.49 -8.02 15.38
N ALA A 53 11.50 -7.22 15.79
CA ALA A 53 10.76 -6.34 14.89
C ALA A 53 11.66 -5.29 14.20
N VAL A 54 12.58 -4.68 14.97
CA VAL A 54 13.57 -3.74 14.42
C VAL A 54 14.54 -4.43 13.47
N THR A 55 14.95 -5.67 13.76
CA THR A 55 15.87 -6.43 12.92
C THR A 55 15.26 -6.69 11.54
N TRP A 56 14.01 -7.16 11.48
CA TRP A 56 13.28 -7.33 10.22
C TRP A 56 13.14 -6.02 9.42
N GLN A 57 12.87 -4.91 10.09
CA GLN A 57 12.52 -3.66 9.41
C GLN A 57 13.74 -2.79 9.05
N ASN A 58 14.70 -2.67 9.95
CA ASN A 58 15.87 -1.81 9.79
C ASN A 58 17.05 -2.24 10.71
N PRO A 59 17.89 -3.19 10.25
CA PRO A 59 19.07 -3.63 11.00
C PRO A 59 20.01 -2.48 11.43
N GLY A 60 20.08 -1.38 10.67
CA GLY A 60 20.93 -0.23 11.01
C GLY A 60 20.59 0.43 12.35
N VAL A 61 19.36 0.26 12.84
CA VAL A 61 18.87 0.82 14.11
C VAL A 61 19.39 0.02 15.31
N LEU A 62 19.79 -1.24 15.13
CA LEU A 62 20.29 -2.10 16.21
C LEU A 62 21.52 -1.51 16.91
N SER A 63 22.34 -0.73 16.19
CA SER A 63 23.46 0.02 16.77
C SER A 63 23.04 1.03 17.85
N SER A 64 21.85 1.63 17.70
CA SER A 64 21.26 2.54 18.70
C SER A 64 20.71 1.77 19.89
N VAL A 65 20.05 0.64 19.64
CA VAL A 65 19.50 -0.26 20.67
C VAL A 65 20.62 -0.82 21.55
N ALA A 66 21.64 -1.45 20.94
CA ALA A 66 22.82 -1.96 21.64
C ALA A 66 23.54 -0.86 22.42
N GLY A 67 23.56 0.35 21.86
CA GLY A 67 24.08 1.53 22.53
C GLY A 67 23.34 1.90 23.82
N VAL A 68 22.00 1.84 23.84
CA VAL A 68 21.20 2.10 25.04
C VAL A 68 21.43 1.02 26.09
N LEU A 69 21.41 -0.25 25.69
CA LEU A 69 21.63 -1.39 26.59
C LEU A 69 23.00 -1.32 27.27
N ARG A 70 24.06 -1.07 26.50
CA ARG A 70 25.42 -0.93 27.02
C ARG A 70 25.56 0.25 27.98
N ASP A 71 24.96 1.40 27.66
CA ASP A 71 25.08 2.59 28.50
C ASP A 71 24.27 2.45 29.81
N GLY A 72 23.24 1.60 29.82
CA GLY A 72 22.39 1.32 30.97
C GLY A 72 21.22 2.31 31.16
N PRO A 73 20.30 2.03 32.11
CA PRO A 73 19.07 2.80 32.30
C PRO A 73 19.29 4.18 32.92
N THR A 74 20.36 4.37 33.70
CA THR A 74 20.67 5.61 34.45
C THR A 74 21.83 6.41 33.86
N ALA A 75 22.21 6.13 32.61
CA ALA A 75 23.30 6.82 31.94
C ALA A 75 23.06 8.33 31.89
N ARG A 76 24.15 9.12 31.99
CA ARG A 76 24.07 10.58 31.84
C ARG A 76 23.50 10.93 30.46
N ARG A 77 22.42 11.74 30.44
CA ARG A 77 21.77 12.18 29.20
C ARG A 77 22.62 13.26 28.51
N ASN A 78 23.24 12.88 27.39
CA ASN A 78 23.88 13.78 26.43
C ASN A 78 23.13 13.75 25.09
N GLU A 79 23.60 14.50 24.09
CA GLU A 79 22.98 14.56 22.76
C GLU A 79 22.82 13.18 22.11
N ARG A 80 23.86 12.34 22.20
CA ARG A 80 23.83 10.98 21.66
C ARG A 80 22.77 10.12 22.32
N ARG A 81 22.62 10.18 23.64
CA ARG A 81 21.58 9.46 24.39
C ARG A 81 20.18 9.95 23.97
N ARG A 82 19.97 11.26 23.84
CA ARG A 82 18.70 11.84 23.37
C ARG A 82 18.32 11.35 21.98
N ARG A 83 19.26 11.35 21.03
CA ARG A 83 19.02 10.85 19.67
C ARG A 83 18.61 9.37 19.66
N ARG A 84 19.23 8.54 20.51
CA ARG A 84 18.87 7.12 20.64
C ARG A 84 17.47 6.93 21.22
N GLU A 85 17.12 7.68 22.27
CA GLU A 85 15.76 7.68 22.85
C GLU A 85 14.71 8.05 21.79
N GLU A 86 14.96 9.06 20.96
CA GLU A 86 14.06 9.43 19.85
C GLU A 86 13.89 8.32 18.83
N ILE A 87 14.97 7.66 18.44
CA ILE A 87 14.93 6.53 17.49
C ILE A 87 14.09 5.40 18.08
N VAL A 88 14.36 4.98 19.33
CA VAL A 88 13.62 3.91 20.00
C VAL A 88 12.14 4.28 20.14
N ALA A 89 11.84 5.52 20.52
CA ALA A 89 10.48 6.01 20.63
C ALA A 89 9.72 5.97 19.31
N LYS A 90 10.36 6.33 18.18
CA LYS A 90 9.75 6.24 16.83
C LYS A 90 9.36 4.82 16.45
N TYR A 91 10.22 3.83 16.72
CA TYR A 91 9.92 2.43 16.42
C TYR A 91 8.87 1.86 17.38
N TRP A 92 8.98 2.18 18.67
CA TRP A 92 8.04 1.71 19.67
C TRP A 92 6.61 2.18 19.40
N GLN A 93 6.41 3.48 19.05
CA GLN A 93 5.08 3.95 18.66
C GLN A 93 4.57 3.20 17.43
N ARG A 94 5.41 2.97 16.41
CA ARG A 94 5.01 2.29 15.18
C ARG A 94 4.45 0.89 15.49
N TYR A 95 5.11 0.12 16.33
CA TYR A 95 4.70 -1.24 16.67
C TYR A 95 3.52 -1.29 17.66
N CYS A 96 3.27 -0.22 18.40
CA CYS A 96 2.21 -0.18 19.41
C CYS A 96 0.93 0.53 18.98
N THR A 97 0.97 1.36 17.93
CA THR A 97 -0.13 2.30 17.62
C THR A 97 -0.57 2.28 16.16
N LYS A 98 0.00 1.41 15.32
CA LYS A 98 -0.33 1.32 13.89
C LYS A 98 -0.63 -0.13 13.54
N ASN A 99 -1.75 -0.36 12.87
CA ASN A 99 -2.16 -1.67 12.38
C ASN A 99 -1.57 -1.91 10.99
N ASP A 100 -0.30 -1.59 10.80
CA ASP A 100 0.38 -1.85 9.54
C ASP A 100 0.57 -3.36 9.40
N THR A 101 0.05 -3.97 8.33
CA THR A 101 0.27 -5.39 8.04
C THR A 101 1.75 -5.65 7.74
N ILE A 102 2.56 -6.03 8.72
CA ILE A 102 4.02 -6.23 8.58
C ILE A 102 4.51 -7.25 9.63
N GLY A 103 4.88 -8.45 9.19
CA GLY A 103 5.41 -9.51 10.05
C GLY A 103 4.58 -9.78 11.30
N PHE A 104 5.19 -10.39 12.32
CA PHE A 104 4.50 -10.82 13.54
C PHE A 104 3.96 -9.66 14.41
N PHE A 105 4.39 -8.42 14.16
CA PHE A 105 3.92 -7.22 14.87
C PHE A 105 2.80 -6.49 14.12
N GLY A 106 2.36 -7.03 12.99
CA GLY A 106 1.10 -6.70 12.32
C GLY A 106 0.57 -7.92 11.56
N PRO A 107 0.30 -9.04 12.25
CA PRO A 107 -0.14 -10.28 11.62
C PRO A 107 -1.61 -10.17 11.18
N MET A 108 -1.97 -10.86 10.10
CA MET A 108 -3.35 -10.86 9.57
C MET A 108 -4.15 -12.03 10.08
N SER A 109 -5.47 -11.88 10.16
CA SER A 109 -6.38 -12.98 10.40
C SER A 109 -7.56 -12.89 9.45
N TRP A 110 -7.86 -13.97 8.74
CA TRP A 110 -9.15 -14.09 8.08
C TRP A 110 -10.24 -14.36 9.12
N SER A 111 -11.39 -13.72 8.94
CA SER A 111 -12.53 -13.81 9.85
C SER A 111 -13.74 -14.34 9.09
N THR A 112 -14.53 -15.19 9.74
CA THR A 112 -15.79 -15.70 9.19
C THR A 112 -16.91 -14.71 9.45
N VAL A 113 -17.76 -14.47 8.46
CA VAL A 113 -19.03 -13.76 8.63
C VAL A 113 -20.15 -14.78 8.76
N ASP A 114 -20.86 -14.77 9.89
CA ASP A 114 -22.01 -15.65 10.14
C ASP A 114 -23.21 -14.83 10.62
N ASN A 115 -24.15 -14.56 9.72
CA ASN A 115 -25.30 -13.72 10.03
C ASN A 115 -26.22 -14.31 11.13
N GLY A 116 -26.22 -15.64 11.30
CA GLY A 116 -27.00 -16.31 12.35
C GLY A 116 -26.22 -16.56 13.65
N GLY A 117 -24.93 -16.23 13.66
CA GLY A 117 -24.02 -16.51 14.77
C GLY A 117 -24.07 -15.50 15.92
N PRO A 118 -23.26 -15.70 16.97
CA PRO A 118 -23.10 -14.72 18.05
C PRO A 118 -22.49 -13.42 17.52
N ARG A 119 -22.70 -12.30 18.24
CA ARG A 119 -22.13 -10.97 17.86
C ARG A 119 -20.66 -11.06 17.47
N LEU A 120 -19.88 -11.72 18.31
CA LEU A 120 -18.47 -12.00 18.08
C LEU A 120 -18.12 -13.31 18.79
N ALA A 121 -17.46 -14.23 18.09
CA ALA A 121 -16.78 -15.37 18.69
C ALA A 121 -15.28 -15.25 18.41
N VAL A 122 -14.47 -15.35 19.46
CA VAL A 122 -13.02 -15.16 19.38
C VAL A 122 -12.34 -16.36 20.01
N ARG A 123 -11.42 -16.99 19.28
CA ARG A 123 -10.59 -18.07 19.79
C ARG A 123 -9.14 -17.79 19.41
N HIS A 124 -8.33 -17.40 20.38
CA HIS A 124 -6.89 -17.32 20.16
C HIS A 124 -6.28 -18.71 20.32
N GLY A 125 -5.25 -19.02 19.54
CA GLY A 125 -4.44 -20.21 19.77
C GLY A 125 -3.36 -19.99 20.84
N PRO A 126 -2.45 -20.96 21.02
CA PRO A 126 -1.40 -20.90 22.04
C PRO A 126 -0.23 -19.95 21.66
N ALA A 127 -0.13 -19.53 20.40
CA ALA A 127 0.93 -18.65 19.92
C ALA A 127 0.38 -17.28 19.46
N LEU A 128 1.27 -16.34 19.15
CA LEU A 128 0.87 -15.06 18.52
C LEU A 128 0.56 -15.25 17.02
N VAL A 129 1.38 -16.06 16.36
CA VAL A 129 1.39 -16.31 14.92
C VAL A 129 1.22 -17.80 14.70
N ARG A 130 0.29 -18.17 13.81
CA ARG A 130 0.02 -19.54 13.40
C ARG A 130 0.92 -19.96 12.23
N ASP A 131 1.00 -19.10 11.22
CA ASP A 131 1.80 -19.31 10.02
C ASP A 131 2.67 -18.10 9.72
N ALA A 132 3.87 -18.37 9.21
CA ALA A 132 4.83 -17.35 8.80
C ALA A 132 5.45 -17.75 7.46
N ALA A 133 5.61 -16.78 6.57
CA ALA A 133 6.26 -16.98 5.29
C ALA A 133 7.31 -15.89 5.06
N VAL A 134 8.54 -16.31 4.77
CA VAL A 134 9.61 -15.43 4.34
C VAL A 134 9.70 -15.50 2.82
N HIS A 135 9.42 -14.40 2.15
CA HIS A 135 9.48 -14.30 0.70
C HIS A 135 10.70 -13.49 0.28
N PHE A 136 11.36 -13.90 -0.81
CA PHE A 136 12.29 -13.00 -1.47
C PHE A 136 11.56 -11.76 -1.99
N GLU A 137 12.23 -10.63 -1.93
CA GLU A 137 11.83 -9.45 -2.70
C GLU A 137 12.14 -9.72 -4.19
N TRP A 138 11.18 -9.44 -5.08
CA TRP A 138 11.29 -9.77 -6.51
C TRP A 138 12.63 -9.37 -7.15
N TRP A 139 13.18 -8.22 -6.78
CA TRP A 139 14.43 -7.73 -7.36
C TRP A 139 15.64 -8.61 -7.03
N ALA A 140 15.62 -9.34 -5.91
CA ALA A 140 16.66 -10.29 -5.57
C ALA A 140 16.59 -11.52 -6.49
N LEU A 141 15.38 -11.98 -6.81
CA LEU A 141 15.15 -13.06 -7.77
C LEU A 141 15.47 -12.62 -9.20
N ASP A 142 15.09 -11.42 -9.60
CA ASP A 142 15.47 -10.83 -10.90
C ASP A 142 16.98 -10.69 -11.04
N ALA A 143 17.69 -10.27 -9.97
CA ALA A 143 19.14 -10.23 -9.95
C ALA A 143 19.79 -11.62 -10.10
N LEU A 144 19.23 -12.64 -9.43
CA LEU A 144 19.66 -14.03 -9.58
C LEU A 144 19.40 -14.54 -11.00
N ALA A 145 18.19 -14.33 -11.52
CA ALA A 145 17.82 -14.68 -12.89
C ALA A 145 18.76 -14.04 -13.93
N ALA A 146 19.05 -12.75 -13.76
CA ALA A 146 19.98 -12.03 -14.62
C ALA A 146 21.41 -12.58 -14.52
N HIS A 147 21.87 -12.97 -13.32
CA HIS A 147 23.17 -13.62 -13.14
C HIS A 147 23.23 -14.98 -13.84
N LEU A 148 22.22 -15.83 -13.65
CA LEU A 148 22.14 -17.14 -14.30
C LEU A 148 22.17 -16.98 -15.83
N ALA A 149 21.43 -16.01 -16.36
CA ALA A 149 21.35 -15.74 -17.79
C ALA A 149 22.68 -15.28 -18.45
N THR A 150 23.73 -14.94 -17.68
CA THR A 150 25.05 -14.63 -18.25
C THR A 150 25.87 -15.87 -18.60
N ASP A 151 25.48 -17.06 -18.10
CA ASP A 151 26.17 -18.30 -18.41
C ASP A 151 25.74 -18.82 -19.80
N ASP A 152 26.71 -18.93 -20.72
CA ASP A 152 26.46 -19.38 -22.09
C ASP A 152 25.81 -20.77 -22.17
N ARG A 153 25.98 -21.62 -21.15
CA ARG A 153 25.32 -22.94 -21.09
C ARG A 153 23.80 -22.81 -20.95
N LEU A 154 23.33 -21.73 -20.36
CA LEU A 154 21.90 -21.45 -20.17
C LEU A 154 21.27 -20.74 -21.37
N ARG A 155 22.08 -20.15 -22.26
CA ARG A 155 21.59 -19.38 -23.41
C ARG A 155 20.53 -20.09 -24.25
N PRO A 156 20.65 -21.38 -24.61
CA PRO A 156 19.61 -22.08 -25.39
C PRO A 156 18.28 -22.28 -24.64
N TRP A 157 18.31 -22.16 -23.31
CA TRP A 157 17.18 -22.45 -22.43
C TRP A 157 16.43 -21.19 -22.00
N LEU A 158 16.95 -20.00 -22.30
CA LEU A 158 16.32 -18.74 -21.95
C LEU A 158 15.01 -18.56 -22.74
N PRO A 159 13.87 -18.32 -22.06
CA PRO A 159 12.66 -17.86 -22.72
C PRO A 159 12.88 -16.53 -23.45
N VAL A 160 12.18 -16.35 -24.57
CA VAL A 160 12.23 -15.10 -25.34
C VAL A 160 10.83 -14.55 -25.56
N ALA A 161 10.58 -13.35 -25.06
CA ALA A 161 9.34 -12.61 -25.23
C ALA A 161 9.54 -11.38 -26.10
N ARG A 162 8.50 -10.98 -26.84
CA ARG A 162 8.37 -9.59 -27.30
C ARG A 162 8.16 -8.67 -26.11
N GLN A 163 8.65 -7.43 -26.17
CA GLN A 163 8.27 -6.44 -25.17
C GLN A 163 6.75 -6.22 -25.18
N PRO A 164 6.11 -6.11 -23.99
CA PRO A 164 4.66 -6.25 -23.86
C PRO A 164 3.85 -5.17 -24.55
N GLN A 165 4.44 -3.99 -24.77
CA GLN A 165 3.82 -2.87 -25.45
C GLN A 165 3.94 -2.88 -26.97
N LEU A 166 4.65 -3.87 -27.53
CA LEU A 166 4.94 -3.94 -28.97
C LEU A 166 4.02 -4.93 -29.68
N ARG A 167 3.71 -4.59 -30.92
CA ARG A 167 2.97 -5.45 -31.84
C ARG A 167 3.75 -5.66 -33.12
N LEU A 168 3.71 -6.89 -33.65
CA LEU A 168 4.20 -7.19 -34.98
C LEU A 168 3.02 -7.23 -35.96
N GLU A 169 3.01 -6.34 -36.94
CA GLU A 169 2.03 -6.29 -38.02
C GLU A 169 2.70 -6.73 -39.33
N GLY A 170 2.52 -8.00 -39.71
CA GLY A 170 3.25 -8.61 -40.81
C GLY A 170 4.76 -8.60 -40.56
N ARG A 171 5.48 -7.65 -41.16
CA ARG A 171 6.93 -7.44 -40.97
C ARG A 171 7.26 -6.13 -40.25
N ARG A 172 6.25 -5.36 -39.85
CA ARG A 172 6.41 -4.04 -39.26
C ARG A 172 6.24 -4.14 -37.75
N LEU A 173 7.26 -3.77 -37.00
CA LEU A 173 7.22 -3.70 -35.54
C LEU A 173 6.69 -2.33 -35.12
N VAL A 174 5.52 -2.32 -34.48
CA VAL A 174 4.83 -1.11 -34.04
C VAL A 174 5.25 -0.77 -32.62
N TRP A 175 5.67 0.47 -32.42
CA TRP A 175 6.11 1.01 -31.14
C TRP A 175 5.10 2.04 -30.63
N PRO A 176 4.96 2.21 -29.31
CA PRO A 176 4.05 3.22 -28.76
C PRO A 176 4.57 4.65 -28.98
N ASN A 177 5.89 4.86 -28.86
CA ASN A 177 6.47 6.22 -28.72
C ASN A 177 7.39 6.60 -29.88
N ARG A 178 7.39 5.82 -30.98
CA ARG A 178 8.26 6.08 -32.14
C ARG A 178 7.67 5.48 -33.43
N PRO A 179 8.13 5.91 -34.61
CA PRO A 179 7.69 5.33 -35.87
C PRO A 179 7.89 3.81 -35.90
N ALA A 180 6.91 3.11 -36.49
CA ALA A 180 6.98 1.68 -36.68
C ALA A 180 8.11 1.29 -37.65
N GLN A 181 8.80 0.18 -37.36
CA GLN A 181 10.06 -0.21 -38.01
C GLN A 181 9.88 -1.47 -38.86
N ASP A 182 10.35 -1.45 -40.10
CA ASP A 182 10.34 -2.63 -40.96
C ASP A 182 11.45 -3.60 -40.58
N LEU A 183 11.07 -4.86 -40.37
CA LEU A 183 11.99 -5.95 -40.09
C LEU A 183 12.32 -6.73 -41.37
N THR A 184 13.52 -7.31 -41.39
CA THR A 184 13.86 -8.34 -42.38
C THR A 184 12.91 -9.52 -42.23
N ALA A 185 12.73 -10.33 -43.29
CA ALA A 185 11.82 -11.48 -43.23
C ALA A 185 12.20 -12.45 -42.11
N GLY A 186 13.50 -12.71 -41.90
CA GLY A 186 14.00 -13.54 -40.82
C GLY A 186 13.75 -12.93 -39.44
N ALA A 187 13.99 -11.63 -39.26
CA ALA A 187 13.73 -10.95 -37.99
C ALA A 187 12.23 -10.94 -37.63
N ALA A 188 11.35 -10.68 -38.60
CA ALA A 188 9.90 -10.75 -38.39
C ALA A 188 9.45 -12.17 -38.02
N ALA A 189 9.96 -13.20 -38.73
CA ALA A 189 9.64 -14.60 -38.44
C ALA A 189 10.10 -15.04 -37.04
N LEU A 190 11.22 -14.51 -36.56
CA LEU A 190 11.71 -14.71 -35.20
C LEU A 190 10.82 -14.00 -34.16
N VAL A 191 10.58 -12.70 -34.33
CA VAL A 191 9.73 -11.89 -33.44
C VAL A 191 8.31 -12.46 -33.33
N ALA A 192 7.77 -13.01 -34.42
CA ALA A 192 6.44 -13.63 -34.43
C ALA A 192 6.33 -14.82 -33.45
N ARG A 193 7.43 -15.53 -33.21
CA ARG A 193 7.50 -16.73 -32.35
C ARG A 193 7.94 -16.44 -30.91
N CYS A 194 8.42 -15.23 -30.63
CA CYS A 194 8.83 -14.82 -29.28
C CYS A 194 7.60 -14.53 -28.41
N ASP A 195 6.97 -15.58 -27.87
CA ASP A 195 5.75 -15.54 -27.07
C ASP A 195 6.00 -15.56 -25.56
N GLY A 196 7.27 -15.55 -25.13
CA GLY A 196 7.67 -15.63 -23.72
C GLY A 196 7.68 -17.05 -23.16
N ARG A 197 7.27 -18.07 -23.92
CA ARG A 197 7.32 -19.48 -23.52
C ARG A 197 8.42 -20.24 -24.25
N ARG A 198 8.57 -19.99 -25.55
CA ARG A 198 9.60 -20.62 -26.37
C ARG A 198 11.00 -20.20 -25.94
N ARG A 199 11.89 -21.18 -25.91
CA ARG A 199 13.30 -21.00 -25.54
C ARG A 199 14.14 -20.62 -26.75
N ALA A 200 15.25 -19.91 -26.53
CA ALA A 200 16.13 -19.46 -27.60
C ALA A 200 16.64 -20.59 -28.49
N GLY A 201 16.95 -21.76 -27.92
CA GLY A 201 17.39 -22.95 -28.67
C GLY A 201 16.27 -23.58 -29.50
N GLU A 202 15.03 -23.59 -28.99
CA GLU A 202 13.86 -24.06 -29.75
C GLU A 202 13.61 -23.15 -30.96
N LEU A 203 13.68 -21.84 -30.75
CA LEU A 203 13.57 -20.85 -31.82
C LEU A 203 14.70 -21.01 -32.86
N ALA A 204 15.93 -21.24 -32.41
CA ALA A 204 17.08 -21.43 -33.28
C ALA A 204 16.94 -22.69 -34.16
N ALA A 205 16.56 -23.81 -33.55
CA ALA A 205 16.34 -25.08 -34.24
C ALA A 205 15.16 -24.99 -35.23
N GLU A 206 14.03 -24.42 -34.81
CA GLU A 206 12.83 -24.29 -35.64
C GLU A 206 13.11 -23.41 -36.88
N LEU A 207 13.70 -22.24 -36.69
CA LEU A 207 13.90 -21.26 -37.77
C LEU A 207 15.02 -21.68 -38.73
N THR A 208 16.01 -22.42 -38.25
CA THR A 208 17.03 -23.03 -39.12
C THR A 208 16.45 -24.21 -39.89
N GLY A 209 15.66 -25.07 -39.24
CA GLY A 209 14.97 -26.19 -39.89
C GLY A 209 13.97 -25.74 -40.95
N ALA A 210 13.32 -24.59 -40.75
CA ALA A 210 12.44 -23.96 -41.73
C ALA A 210 13.18 -23.24 -42.88
N GLY A 211 14.52 -23.23 -42.88
CA GLY A 211 15.33 -22.52 -43.88
C GLY A 211 15.27 -20.99 -43.80
N THR A 212 14.68 -20.44 -42.73
CA THR A 212 14.58 -18.98 -42.51
C THR A 212 15.95 -18.39 -42.17
N PHE A 213 16.76 -19.14 -41.43
CA PHE A 213 18.17 -18.84 -41.15
C PHE A 213 19.04 -20.01 -41.61
N ARG A 214 20.29 -19.73 -41.97
CA ARG A 214 21.24 -20.78 -42.42
C ARG A 214 21.85 -21.54 -41.26
N ARG A 215 22.06 -20.88 -40.11
CA ARG A 215 22.70 -21.43 -38.92
C ARG A 215 22.03 -20.90 -37.67
N GLU A 216 21.99 -21.70 -36.62
CA GLU A 216 21.49 -21.29 -35.30
C GLU A 216 22.23 -20.05 -34.76
N ALA A 217 23.54 -19.95 -34.99
CA ALA A 217 24.33 -18.78 -34.61
C ALA A 217 23.80 -17.46 -35.19
N ASP A 218 23.21 -17.50 -36.40
CA ASP A 218 22.61 -16.31 -37.03
C ASP A 218 21.29 -15.93 -36.33
N VAL A 219 20.56 -16.91 -35.77
CA VAL A 219 19.36 -16.67 -34.94
C VAL A 219 19.74 -16.02 -33.61
N TYR A 220 20.77 -16.55 -32.95
CA TYR A 220 21.28 -15.99 -31.69
C TYR A 220 21.79 -14.55 -31.85
N ALA A 221 22.54 -14.25 -32.93
CA ALA A 221 22.96 -12.89 -33.23
C ALA A 221 21.77 -11.94 -33.47
N GLN A 222 20.71 -12.43 -34.12
CA GLN A 222 19.48 -11.67 -34.34
C GLN A 222 18.72 -11.43 -33.01
N LEU A 223 18.67 -12.42 -32.11
CA LEU A 223 18.10 -12.27 -30.77
C LEU A 223 18.84 -11.19 -29.97
N ASP A 224 20.17 -11.20 -29.98
CA ASP A 224 21.00 -10.21 -29.28
C ASP A 224 20.72 -8.80 -29.80
N GLY A 225 20.71 -8.63 -31.13
CA GLY A 225 20.43 -7.33 -31.77
C GLY A 225 19.03 -6.79 -31.45
N LEU A 226 18.01 -7.67 -31.46
CA LEU A 226 16.63 -7.27 -31.14
C LEU A 226 16.43 -7.01 -29.64
N THR A 227 17.13 -7.72 -28.77
CA THR A 227 17.12 -7.47 -27.32
C THR A 227 17.79 -6.13 -27.01
N ALA A 228 18.97 -5.86 -27.61
CA ALA A 228 19.67 -4.58 -27.48
C ALA A 228 18.86 -3.40 -28.04
N ALA A 229 18.07 -3.62 -29.09
CA ALA A 229 17.15 -2.61 -29.65
C ALA A 229 15.88 -2.39 -28.80
N GLY A 230 15.70 -3.17 -27.72
CA GLY A 230 14.53 -3.13 -26.85
C GLY A 230 13.26 -3.70 -27.51
N ALA A 231 13.38 -4.58 -28.50
CA ALA A 231 12.24 -5.24 -29.15
C ALA A 231 11.85 -6.55 -28.45
N LEU A 232 12.84 -7.24 -27.90
CA LEU A 232 12.68 -8.49 -27.20
C LEU A 232 13.15 -8.38 -25.75
N ARG A 233 12.71 -9.33 -24.95
CA ARG A 233 13.22 -9.68 -23.62
C ARG A 233 13.68 -11.12 -23.70
N SER A 234 14.96 -11.35 -23.39
CA SER A 234 15.58 -12.67 -23.35
C SER A 234 16.13 -12.90 -21.95
N GLY A 235 15.70 -13.97 -21.30
CA GLY A 235 16.05 -14.28 -19.92
C GLY A 235 14.90 -14.97 -19.17
N PHE A 236 15.14 -15.33 -17.91
CA PHE A 236 14.07 -15.78 -17.02
C PHE A 236 13.21 -14.57 -16.61
N ASP A 237 12.20 -14.26 -17.41
CA ASP A 237 11.28 -13.13 -17.19
C ASP A 237 10.29 -13.46 -16.07
N LEU A 238 10.58 -12.98 -14.86
CA LEU A 238 9.81 -13.32 -13.67
C LEU A 238 8.65 -12.34 -13.44
N PRO A 239 7.43 -12.83 -13.12
CA PRO A 239 6.33 -11.99 -12.68
C PRO A 239 6.71 -11.23 -11.41
N MET A 240 6.26 -9.99 -11.29
CA MET A 240 6.51 -9.17 -10.10
C MET A 240 5.48 -9.49 -9.02
N ASP A 241 5.50 -10.73 -8.55
CA ASP A 241 4.55 -11.31 -7.62
C ASP A 241 5.26 -12.35 -6.71
N LEU A 242 4.57 -12.92 -5.73
CA LEU A 242 5.07 -13.95 -4.80
C LEU A 242 5.26 -15.33 -5.47
N GLY A 243 4.85 -15.50 -6.73
CA GLY A 243 5.07 -16.70 -7.55
C GLY A 243 6.43 -16.75 -8.24
N ALA A 244 7.17 -15.64 -8.30
CA ALA A 244 8.45 -15.51 -8.98
C ALA A 244 9.49 -16.58 -8.60
N GLU A 245 9.61 -16.91 -7.30
CA GLU A 245 10.56 -17.92 -6.82
C GLU A 245 10.23 -19.30 -7.40
N ARG A 246 8.95 -19.68 -7.35
CA ARG A 246 8.46 -20.96 -7.88
C ARG A 246 8.68 -21.03 -9.40
N LEU A 247 8.31 -19.98 -10.14
CA LEU A 247 8.48 -19.95 -11.59
C LEU A 247 9.97 -20.06 -11.98
N LEU A 248 10.87 -19.35 -11.29
CA LEU A 248 12.30 -19.46 -11.55
C LEU A 248 12.76 -20.91 -11.40
N ARG A 249 12.38 -21.59 -10.31
CA ARG A 249 12.71 -23.01 -10.11
C ARG A 249 12.19 -23.90 -11.23
N GLU A 250 10.91 -23.76 -11.61
CA GLU A 250 10.29 -24.53 -12.70
C GLU A 250 11.04 -24.34 -14.03
N LEU A 251 11.44 -23.10 -14.35
CA LEU A 251 12.21 -22.79 -15.55
C LEU A 251 13.60 -23.46 -15.53
N LEU A 252 14.27 -23.46 -14.37
CA LEU A 252 15.56 -24.12 -14.20
C LEU A 252 15.47 -25.64 -14.27
N GLU A 253 14.46 -26.25 -13.63
CA GLU A 253 14.21 -27.70 -13.69
C GLU A 253 13.95 -28.17 -15.13
N GLY A 254 13.30 -27.32 -15.93
CA GLY A 254 13.03 -27.60 -17.34
C GLY A 254 14.26 -27.57 -18.26
N ILE A 255 15.45 -27.19 -17.79
CA ILE A 255 16.69 -27.20 -18.58
C ILE A 255 17.06 -28.66 -18.93
N GLY A 256 17.22 -28.97 -20.21
CA GLY A 256 17.53 -30.33 -20.66
C GLY A 256 19.00 -30.73 -20.49
N ASP A 257 19.93 -29.77 -20.50
CA ASP A 257 21.35 -30.03 -20.20
C ASP A 257 21.53 -30.31 -18.71
N THR A 258 22.01 -31.51 -18.37
CA THR A 258 22.08 -31.96 -16.98
C THR A 258 23.11 -31.18 -16.16
N GLY A 259 24.24 -30.78 -16.76
CA GLY A 259 25.28 -30.04 -16.05
C GLY A 259 24.89 -28.59 -15.80
N ALA A 260 24.28 -27.94 -16.79
CA ALA A 260 23.78 -26.58 -16.69
C ALA A 260 22.60 -26.49 -15.72
N ARG A 261 21.67 -27.45 -15.77
CA ARG A 261 20.56 -27.57 -14.80
C ARG A 261 21.08 -27.72 -13.37
N ALA A 262 22.00 -28.65 -13.14
CA ALA A 262 22.55 -28.90 -11.81
C ALA A 262 23.23 -27.65 -11.23
N TRP A 263 24.06 -26.98 -12.04
CA TRP A 263 24.73 -25.74 -11.63
C TRP A 263 23.72 -24.61 -11.31
N ALA A 264 22.70 -24.43 -12.14
CA ALA A 264 21.72 -23.37 -11.95
C ALA A 264 20.86 -23.60 -10.69
N LEU A 265 20.41 -24.84 -10.48
CA LEU A 265 19.67 -25.23 -9.29
C LEU A 265 20.53 -25.12 -8.02
N GLU A 266 21.78 -25.58 -8.05
CA GLU A 266 22.69 -25.42 -6.91
C GLU A 266 22.91 -23.94 -6.57
N THR A 267 23.03 -23.08 -7.58
CA THR A 267 23.19 -21.63 -7.40
C THR A 267 21.95 -21.00 -6.74
N MET A 268 20.75 -21.39 -7.17
CA MET A 268 19.50 -20.96 -6.55
C MET A 268 19.34 -21.52 -5.12
N ASP A 269 19.61 -22.80 -4.92
CA ASP A 269 19.46 -23.51 -3.65
C ASP A 269 20.35 -22.92 -2.56
N ARG A 270 21.54 -22.42 -2.90
CA ARG A 270 22.40 -21.68 -1.96
C ARG A 270 21.70 -20.44 -1.39
N LEU A 271 20.98 -19.68 -2.21
CA LEU A 271 20.23 -18.51 -1.74
C LEU A 271 18.96 -18.92 -0.99
N CYS A 272 18.20 -19.89 -1.52
CA CYS A 272 17.02 -20.42 -0.84
C CYS A 272 17.38 -20.93 0.57
N GLY A 273 18.46 -21.70 0.72
CA GLY A 273 18.90 -22.19 2.04
C GLY A 273 19.30 -21.08 3.01
N ALA A 274 19.93 -19.99 2.52
CA ALA A 274 20.21 -18.82 3.34
C ALA A 274 18.91 -18.09 3.77
N ARG A 275 17.92 -17.96 2.88
CA ARG A 275 16.58 -17.43 3.22
C ARG A 275 15.86 -18.33 4.22
N ASP A 276 15.94 -19.64 4.05
CA ASP A 276 15.30 -20.60 4.95
C ASP A 276 15.93 -20.54 6.36
N THR A 277 17.23 -20.25 6.46
CA THR A 277 17.90 -19.96 7.73
C THR A 277 17.35 -18.68 8.38
N VAL A 278 17.07 -17.64 7.60
CA VAL A 278 16.37 -16.43 8.09
C VAL A 278 14.98 -16.78 8.60
N ALA A 279 14.25 -17.63 7.88
CA ALA A 279 12.90 -18.06 8.25
C ALA A 279 12.88 -18.91 9.53
N ALA A 280 13.92 -19.71 9.77
CA ALA A 280 14.05 -20.55 10.96
C ALA A 280 14.52 -19.78 12.21
N ALA A 281 14.99 -18.54 12.06
CA ALA A 281 15.54 -17.78 13.17
C ALA A 281 14.49 -17.45 14.25
N THR A 282 14.79 -17.83 15.49
CA THR A 282 13.85 -17.77 16.62
C THR A 282 14.01 -16.52 17.49
N GLY A 283 15.15 -15.83 17.38
CA GLY A 283 15.47 -14.65 18.18
C GLY A 283 16.14 -13.53 17.39
N PRO A 284 16.25 -12.32 17.97
CA PRO A 284 16.77 -11.15 17.27
C PRO A 284 18.22 -11.28 16.81
N ASP A 285 19.09 -11.88 17.63
CA ASP A 285 20.51 -11.99 17.32
C ASP A 285 20.76 -13.05 16.23
N GLU A 286 20.09 -14.20 16.33
CA GLU A 286 20.08 -15.25 15.31
C GLU A 286 19.56 -14.70 13.97
N LEU A 287 18.44 -13.96 14.00
CA LEU A 287 17.87 -13.32 12.82
C LEU A 287 18.83 -12.32 12.18
N ALA A 288 19.49 -11.47 12.97
CA ALA A 288 20.44 -10.50 12.47
C ALA A 288 21.63 -11.18 11.77
N SER A 289 22.16 -12.27 12.36
CA SER A 289 23.21 -13.08 11.76
C SER A 289 22.75 -13.77 10.48
N ALA A 290 21.56 -14.36 10.46
CA ALA A 290 21.00 -15.02 9.28
C ALA A 290 20.78 -14.03 8.12
N MET A 291 20.23 -12.85 8.41
CA MET A 291 20.04 -11.80 7.40
C MET A 291 21.38 -11.32 6.83
N ALA A 292 22.41 -11.15 7.66
CA ALA A 292 23.75 -10.79 7.20
C ALA A 292 24.37 -11.88 6.31
N ALA A 293 24.21 -13.16 6.67
CA ALA A 293 24.68 -14.29 5.88
C ALA A 293 23.93 -14.40 4.53
N LEU A 294 22.63 -14.09 4.50
CA LEU A 294 21.87 -13.99 3.27
C LEU A 294 22.39 -12.85 2.37
N GLU A 295 22.66 -11.67 2.94
CA GLU A 295 23.26 -10.54 2.22
C GLU A 295 24.63 -10.92 1.60
N GLU A 296 25.51 -11.56 2.38
CA GLU A 296 26.80 -12.04 1.90
C GLU A 296 26.67 -13.08 0.79
N THR A 297 25.79 -14.07 0.96
CA THR A 297 25.54 -15.12 -0.04
C THR A 297 25.01 -14.52 -1.33
N PHE A 298 24.09 -13.57 -1.24
CA PHE A 298 23.55 -12.85 -2.41
C PHE A 298 24.63 -12.10 -3.18
N THR A 299 25.48 -11.34 -2.48
CA THR A 299 26.58 -10.62 -3.13
C THR A 299 27.60 -11.58 -3.73
N ALA A 300 27.92 -12.69 -3.06
CA ALA A 300 28.84 -13.70 -3.57
C ALA A 300 28.30 -14.42 -4.82
N VAL A 301 27.00 -14.67 -4.90
CA VAL A 301 26.35 -15.31 -6.06
C VAL A 301 26.17 -14.33 -7.21
N THR A 302 25.57 -13.17 -6.96
CA THR A 302 25.12 -12.27 -8.05
C THR A 302 26.13 -11.18 -8.41
N GLY A 303 27.10 -10.89 -7.52
CA GLY A 303 27.99 -9.74 -7.64
C GLY A 303 27.31 -8.39 -7.40
N ARG A 304 26.03 -8.36 -7.00
CA ARG A 304 25.26 -7.14 -6.75
C ARG A 304 25.22 -6.77 -5.26
N ASP A 305 24.96 -5.50 -5.00
CA ASP A 305 24.77 -4.98 -3.64
C ASP A 305 23.46 -5.52 -3.04
N ALA A 306 23.50 -5.97 -1.78
CA ALA A 306 22.38 -6.66 -1.13
C ALA A 306 21.28 -5.70 -0.60
N ARG A 307 21.45 -4.40 -0.81
CA ARG A 307 20.50 -3.36 -0.40
C ARG A 307 20.33 -2.32 -1.50
N ARG A 308 19.13 -1.73 -1.59
CA ARG A 308 18.82 -0.65 -2.53
C ARG A 308 17.92 0.42 -1.93
N ARG A 309 17.84 1.57 -2.60
CA ARG A 309 16.89 2.67 -2.30
C ARG A 309 16.91 3.11 -0.82
N PRO A 310 18.07 3.53 -0.28
CA PRO A 310 18.20 3.90 1.12
C PRO A 310 17.30 5.09 1.47
N GLY A 311 16.49 4.95 2.52
CA GLY A 311 15.60 6.02 3.00
C GLY A 311 14.23 6.08 2.33
N GLU A 312 13.97 5.30 1.29
CA GLU A 312 12.66 5.23 0.63
C GLU A 312 11.69 4.29 1.39
N THR A 313 10.41 4.65 1.40
CA THR A 313 9.32 3.86 2.01
C THR A 313 8.64 3.00 0.93
N TYR A 314 8.24 1.77 1.24
CA TYR A 314 7.65 0.82 0.29
C TYR A 314 8.56 0.49 -0.91
N ALA A 315 9.88 0.40 -0.67
CA ALA A 315 10.89 0.32 -1.71
C ALA A 315 11.61 -1.03 -1.81
N SER A 316 11.16 -2.05 -1.06
CA SER A 316 11.78 -3.40 -1.05
C SER A 316 13.30 -3.32 -0.87
N ARG A 317 13.74 -2.75 0.26
CA ARG A 317 15.14 -2.34 0.48
C ARG A 317 16.08 -3.51 0.79
N THR A 318 15.54 -4.58 1.36
CA THR A 318 16.24 -5.82 1.75
C THR A 318 15.99 -6.93 0.73
N LEU A 319 16.61 -8.10 0.93
CA LEU A 319 16.48 -9.25 0.03
C LEU A 319 15.20 -10.06 0.25
N CYS A 320 14.64 -10.02 1.46
CA CYS A 320 13.43 -10.76 1.82
C CYS A 320 12.56 -9.95 2.79
N HIS A 321 11.30 -10.38 2.92
CA HIS A 321 10.32 -9.86 3.87
C HIS A 321 9.56 -11.00 4.55
N LEU A 322 8.96 -10.70 5.70
CA LEU A 322 8.16 -11.64 6.50
C LEU A 322 6.69 -11.23 6.48
N ASP A 323 5.83 -12.15 6.07
CA ASP A 323 4.38 -12.09 6.25
C ASP A 323 3.92 -13.18 7.23
N THR A 324 2.90 -12.87 8.04
CA THR A 324 2.45 -13.77 9.11
C THR A 324 0.94 -13.75 9.28
N VAL A 325 0.41 -14.92 9.63
CA VAL A 325 -0.99 -15.16 9.96
C VAL A 325 -1.11 -15.24 11.48
N ARG A 326 -2.01 -14.44 12.04
CA ARG A 326 -2.33 -14.43 13.47
C ARG A 326 -2.91 -15.79 13.86
N ASP A 327 -2.52 -16.30 15.01
CA ASP A 327 -3.17 -17.47 15.60
C ASP A 327 -4.48 -17.09 16.29
N LEU A 328 -5.47 -16.79 15.47
CA LEU A 328 -6.75 -16.26 15.88
C LEU A 328 -7.83 -16.74 14.92
N ASP A 329 -8.95 -17.22 15.48
CA ASP A 329 -10.17 -17.45 14.72
C ASP A 329 -11.24 -16.49 15.23
N VAL A 330 -11.82 -15.71 14.32
CA VAL A 330 -12.88 -14.75 14.62
C VAL A 330 -14.10 -15.05 13.76
N THR A 331 -15.26 -15.13 14.40
CA THR A 331 -16.56 -15.13 13.72
C THR A 331 -17.30 -13.86 14.07
N ILE A 332 -17.75 -13.13 13.05
CA ILE A 332 -18.48 -11.86 13.16
C ILE A 332 -19.95 -12.13 12.87
N GLY A 333 -20.81 -11.80 13.84
CA GLY A 333 -22.25 -12.01 13.79
C GLY A 333 -23.02 -10.93 13.03
N GLY A 334 -24.28 -11.21 12.71
CA GLY A 334 -25.19 -10.28 12.03
C GLY A 334 -25.38 -8.93 12.75
N ASP A 335 -25.35 -8.92 14.08
CA ASP A 335 -25.45 -7.69 14.87
C ASP A 335 -24.29 -6.70 14.63
N VAL A 336 -23.06 -7.19 14.43
CA VAL A 336 -21.91 -6.34 14.10
C VAL A 336 -22.07 -5.77 12.69
N LEU A 337 -22.50 -6.60 11.74
CA LEU A 337 -22.79 -6.17 10.36
C LEU A 337 -23.91 -5.13 10.31
N ALA A 338 -24.97 -5.30 11.11
CA ALA A 338 -26.08 -4.36 11.20
C ALA A 338 -25.61 -2.99 11.69
N ARG A 339 -24.70 -2.92 12.66
CA ARG A 339 -24.09 -1.64 13.10
C ARG A 339 -23.23 -0.97 12.03
N MET A 340 -22.71 -1.73 11.07
CA MET A 340 -22.00 -1.17 9.91
C MET A 340 -22.93 -0.48 8.91
N ALA A 341 -24.26 -0.57 9.07
CA ALA A 341 -25.22 0.17 8.24
C ALA A 341 -25.00 1.70 8.29
N GLY A 342 -24.36 2.23 9.34
CA GLY A 342 -23.91 3.61 9.41
C GLY A 342 -22.93 4.03 8.29
N LEU A 343 -22.34 3.08 7.56
CA LEU A 343 -21.53 3.33 6.36
C LEU A 343 -22.38 3.62 5.11
N ALA A 344 -23.67 3.25 5.09
CA ALA A 344 -24.49 3.34 3.88
C ALA A 344 -24.56 4.76 3.27
N PRO A 345 -24.71 5.86 4.04
CA PRO A 345 -24.69 7.21 3.48
C PRO A 345 -23.36 7.54 2.78
N LEU A 346 -22.24 7.04 3.31
CA LEU A 346 -20.92 7.24 2.73
C LEU A 346 -20.74 6.42 1.45
N LEU A 347 -21.13 5.14 1.45
CA LEU A 347 -21.08 4.28 0.26
C LEU A 347 -21.97 4.80 -0.88
N GLN A 348 -23.14 5.35 -0.56
CA GLN A 348 -23.99 6.03 -1.54
C GLN A 348 -23.29 7.24 -2.16
N SER A 349 -22.61 8.06 -1.34
CA SER A 349 -21.84 9.20 -1.86
C SER A 349 -20.65 8.76 -2.71
N ALA A 350 -20.06 7.59 -2.43
CA ALA A 350 -18.97 7.02 -3.21
C ALA A 350 -19.44 6.60 -4.61
N ARG A 351 -20.67 6.06 -4.75
CA ARG A 351 -21.31 5.84 -6.05
C ARG A 351 -21.38 7.14 -6.86
N TRP A 352 -21.86 8.22 -6.25
CA TRP A 352 -21.90 9.53 -6.92
C TRP A 352 -20.50 10.01 -7.32
N LEU A 353 -19.53 9.93 -6.41
CA LEU A 353 -18.16 10.37 -6.68
C LEU A 353 -17.58 9.63 -7.90
N THR A 354 -17.72 8.31 -7.93
CA THR A 354 -17.21 7.51 -9.06
C THR A 354 -17.96 7.81 -10.36
N ALA A 355 -19.28 8.01 -10.32
CA ALA A 355 -20.07 8.40 -11.49
C ALA A 355 -19.64 9.77 -12.04
N ARG A 356 -19.45 10.77 -11.17
CA ARG A 356 -19.00 12.11 -11.59
C ARG A 356 -17.58 12.11 -12.13
N ILE A 357 -16.67 11.35 -11.53
CA ILE A 357 -15.31 11.14 -12.04
C ILE A 357 -15.37 10.51 -13.44
N ALA A 358 -16.17 9.47 -13.61
CA ALA A 358 -16.37 8.85 -14.92
C ALA A 358 -16.86 9.86 -15.96
N GLU A 359 -17.86 10.68 -15.65
CA GLU A 359 -18.40 11.68 -16.57
C GLU A 359 -17.35 12.70 -17.03
N VAL A 360 -16.58 13.29 -16.10
CA VAL A 360 -15.57 14.31 -16.45
C VAL A 360 -14.42 13.71 -17.26
N TYR A 361 -14.02 12.47 -16.96
CA TYR A 361 -13.00 11.77 -17.73
C TYR A 361 -13.52 11.32 -19.10
N THR A 362 -14.76 10.83 -19.20
CA THR A 362 -15.38 10.52 -20.49
C THR A 362 -15.42 11.76 -21.38
N ALA A 363 -15.80 12.92 -20.84
CA ALA A 363 -15.79 14.18 -21.59
C ALA A 363 -14.37 14.58 -22.05
N ALA A 364 -13.38 14.52 -21.16
CA ALA A 364 -11.99 14.86 -21.47
C ALA A 364 -11.38 13.91 -22.52
N LEU A 365 -11.58 12.60 -22.36
CA LEU A 365 -11.09 11.57 -23.29
C LEU A 365 -11.80 11.67 -24.65
N THR A 366 -13.08 12.02 -24.67
CA THR A 366 -13.83 12.28 -25.92
C THR A 366 -13.30 13.52 -26.65
N GLY A 367 -12.98 14.59 -25.92
CA GLY A 367 -12.31 15.77 -26.48
C GLY A 367 -10.98 15.41 -27.13
N LEU A 368 -10.12 14.72 -26.37
CA LEU A 368 -8.82 14.24 -26.85
C LEU A 368 -8.94 13.33 -28.09
N TYR A 369 -9.88 12.40 -28.09
CA TYR A 369 -10.13 11.54 -29.25
C TYR A 369 -10.53 12.36 -30.49
N ARG A 370 -11.42 13.35 -30.35
CA ARG A 370 -11.87 14.19 -31.48
C ARG A 370 -10.73 15.00 -32.07
N GLU A 371 -9.84 15.53 -31.23
CA GLU A 371 -8.63 16.23 -31.67
C GLU A 371 -7.71 15.29 -32.47
N LEU A 372 -7.39 14.12 -31.90
CA LEU A 372 -6.54 13.13 -32.57
C LEU A 372 -7.15 12.61 -33.87
N ALA A 373 -8.47 12.39 -33.91
CA ALA A 373 -9.19 11.94 -35.09
C ALA A 373 -9.18 13.00 -36.20
N ALA A 374 -9.34 14.28 -35.83
CA ALA A 374 -9.28 15.40 -36.77
C ALA A 374 -7.86 15.58 -37.33
N ASP A 375 -6.84 15.54 -36.48
CA ASP A 375 -5.43 15.67 -36.88
C ASP A 375 -4.98 14.52 -37.81
N ALA A 376 -5.45 13.30 -37.52
CA ALA A 376 -5.17 12.13 -38.35
C ALA A 376 -6.05 12.02 -39.61
N GLY A 377 -7.13 12.80 -39.70
CA GLY A 377 -8.14 12.68 -40.77
C GLY A 377 -8.83 11.30 -40.79
N SER A 378 -8.94 10.64 -39.63
CA SER A 378 -9.40 9.25 -39.50
C SER A 378 -10.24 9.08 -38.22
N PRO A 379 -11.40 8.40 -38.26
CA PRO A 379 -12.16 8.03 -37.07
C PRO A 379 -11.55 6.85 -36.30
N HIS A 380 -10.42 6.32 -36.76
CA HIS A 380 -9.71 5.22 -36.12
C HIS A 380 -8.42 5.77 -35.50
N VAL A 381 -8.46 6.04 -34.20
CA VAL A 381 -7.33 6.64 -33.46
C VAL A 381 -6.54 5.54 -32.75
N PRO A 382 -5.23 5.38 -32.99
CA PRO A 382 -4.43 4.40 -32.27
C PRO A 382 -4.42 4.68 -30.76
N LEU A 383 -4.73 3.68 -29.92
CA LEU A 383 -4.78 3.88 -28.48
C LEU A 383 -3.44 4.35 -27.93
N ARG A 384 -2.30 3.90 -28.47
CA ARG A 384 -0.96 4.36 -28.03
C ARG A 384 -0.78 5.88 -28.07
N GLU A 385 -1.40 6.57 -29.04
CA GLU A 385 -1.31 8.02 -29.21
C GLU A 385 -2.21 8.72 -28.19
N MET A 386 -3.44 8.24 -28.05
CA MET A 386 -4.38 8.70 -27.02
C MET A 386 -3.84 8.45 -25.61
N TRP A 387 -3.26 7.27 -25.35
CA TRP A 387 -2.68 6.86 -24.07
C TRP A 387 -1.56 7.81 -23.66
N PHE A 388 -0.64 8.11 -24.57
CA PHE A 388 0.46 9.04 -24.32
C PHE A 388 -0.05 10.42 -23.88
N MET A 389 -1.02 10.98 -24.61
CA MET A 389 -1.59 12.29 -24.30
C MET A 389 -2.46 12.27 -23.02
N ALA A 390 -3.21 11.20 -22.80
CA ALA A 390 -4.09 11.05 -21.65
C ALA A 390 -3.34 10.96 -20.31
N GLN A 391 -2.03 10.65 -20.31
CA GLN A 391 -1.23 10.68 -19.07
C GLN A 391 -1.26 12.05 -18.39
N ALA A 392 -1.29 13.15 -19.17
CA ALA A 392 -1.41 14.49 -18.62
C ALA A 392 -2.76 14.72 -17.90
N LEU A 393 -3.84 14.08 -18.36
CA LEU A 393 -5.16 14.19 -17.71
C LEU A 393 -5.22 13.44 -16.37
N VAL A 394 -4.37 12.44 -16.17
CA VAL A 394 -4.36 11.61 -14.96
C VAL A 394 -3.32 12.07 -13.94
N PHE A 395 -2.14 12.46 -14.42
CA PHE A 395 -0.97 12.76 -13.59
C PHE A 395 -0.53 14.22 -13.65
N GLY A 396 -1.21 15.07 -14.43
CA GLY A 396 -0.96 16.51 -14.46
C GLY A 396 -1.39 17.21 -13.18
N ASP A 397 -0.98 18.48 -13.06
CA ASP A 397 -1.30 19.33 -11.89
C ASP A 397 -2.78 19.73 -11.83
N GLU A 398 -3.46 19.78 -12.98
CA GLU A 398 -4.88 20.12 -13.11
C GLU A 398 -5.65 18.92 -13.68
N ARG A 399 -6.22 18.09 -12.80
CA ARG A 399 -6.91 16.86 -13.21
C ARG A 399 -8.41 17.11 -13.34
N PRO A 400 -9.10 16.47 -14.30
CA PRO A 400 -10.56 16.59 -14.43
C PRO A 400 -11.34 16.22 -13.15
N ALA A 401 -10.79 15.34 -12.30
CA ALA A 401 -11.40 14.96 -11.03
C ALA A 401 -11.28 16.01 -9.92
N ASP A 402 -10.33 16.96 -9.98
CA ASP A 402 -10.08 17.89 -8.88
C ASP A 402 -11.31 18.74 -8.53
N PRO A 403 -12.05 19.34 -9.49
CA PRO A 403 -13.30 20.05 -9.19
C PRO A 403 -14.41 19.14 -8.64
N VAL A 404 -14.45 17.87 -9.08
CA VAL A 404 -15.44 16.88 -8.59
C VAL A 404 -15.15 16.53 -7.12
N VAL A 405 -13.88 16.34 -6.78
CA VAL A 405 -13.45 16.09 -5.40
C VAL A 405 -13.72 17.29 -4.51
N ALA A 406 -13.49 18.52 -5.00
CA ALA A 406 -13.85 19.72 -4.25
C ALA A 406 -15.37 19.79 -3.98
N ASP A 407 -16.21 19.61 -5.00
CA ASP A 407 -17.68 19.59 -4.87
C ASP A 407 -18.15 18.47 -3.91
N PHE A 408 -17.51 17.30 -3.96
CA PHE A 408 -17.78 16.21 -3.02
C PHE A 408 -17.57 16.63 -1.57
N LEU A 409 -16.45 17.30 -1.26
CA LEU A 409 -16.10 17.72 0.10
C LEU A 409 -16.98 18.89 0.58
N ASP A 410 -17.31 19.83 -0.31
CA ASP A 410 -18.22 20.93 -0.02
C ASP A 410 -19.63 20.43 0.31
N ARG A 411 -20.16 19.49 -0.49
CA ARG A 411 -21.45 18.84 -0.20
C ARG A 411 -21.46 18.11 1.11
N TRP A 412 -20.36 17.42 1.47
CA TRP A 412 -20.27 16.76 2.77
C TRP A 412 -20.23 17.75 3.94
N THR A 413 -19.59 18.90 3.76
CA THR A 413 -19.62 20.01 4.72
C THR A 413 -21.05 20.51 4.95
N GLU A 414 -21.84 20.64 3.88
CA GLU A 414 -23.26 21.02 3.94
C GLU A 414 -24.13 19.91 4.58
N VAL A 415 -23.99 18.66 4.12
CA VAL A 415 -24.77 17.51 4.62
C VAL A 415 -24.62 17.34 6.14
N LEU A 416 -23.40 17.52 6.64
CA LEU A 416 -23.07 17.44 8.07
C LEU A 416 -23.35 18.74 8.83
N GLY A 417 -23.69 19.83 8.14
CA GLY A 417 -23.97 21.14 8.72
C GLY A 417 -22.76 21.76 9.43
N LEU A 418 -21.54 21.50 8.96
CA LEU A 418 -20.31 21.86 9.70
C LEU A 418 -20.06 23.37 9.78
N ALA A 419 -20.60 24.15 8.84
CA ALA A 419 -20.41 25.61 8.81
C ALA A 419 -21.03 26.32 10.02
N ASP A 420 -22.10 25.76 10.59
CA ASP A 420 -22.87 26.38 11.68
C ASP A 420 -22.54 25.78 13.06
N VAL A 421 -21.52 24.93 13.14
CA VAL A 421 -21.15 24.23 14.38
C VAL A 421 -20.41 25.17 15.33
N PRO A 422 -20.85 25.32 16.60
CA PRO A 422 -20.10 26.07 17.59
C PRO A 422 -18.69 25.48 17.81
N HIS A 423 -17.67 26.35 17.91
CA HIS A 423 -16.24 25.98 18.02
C HIS A 423 -15.89 25.02 19.19
N GLY A 424 -16.76 24.88 20.20
CA GLY A 424 -16.57 23.96 21.34
C GLY A 424 -17.26 22.60 21.20
N THR A 425 -17.96 22.34 20.09
CA THR A 425 -18.78 21.13 19.94
C THR A 425 -17.88 19.90 19.79
N ALA A 426 -17.85 19.00 20.77
CA ALA A 426 -16.97 17.83 20.70
C ALA A 426 -17.46 16.75 19.72
N GLU A 427 -18.79 16.59 19.58
CA GLU A 427 -19.42 15.51 18.80
C GLU A 427 -20.74 15.98 18.16
N LEU A 428 -21.00 15.54 16.94
CA LEU A 428 -22.31 15.54 16.29
C LEU A 428 -22.77 14.09 16.10
N ARG A 429 -24.06 13.85 16.33
CA ARG A 429 -24.68 12.53 16.20
C ARG A 429 -25.81 12.59 15.18
N PHE A 430 -25.85 11.60 14.30
CA PHE A 430 -26.89 11.38 13.32
C PHE A 430 -27.40 9.95 13.44
N THR A 431 -28.62 9.69 12.96
CA THR A 431 -29.03 8.32 12.66
C THR A 431 -28.66 7.98 11.20
N ALA A 432 -28.49 6.70 10.87
CA ALA A 432 -28.27 6.29 9.49
C ALA A 432 -29.42 6.72 8.56
N GLU A 433 -30.66 6.73 9.06
CA GLU A 433 -31.84 7.20 8.33
C GLU A 433 -31.76 8.70 8.03
N GLU A 434 -31.44 9.52 9.03
CA GLU A 434 -31.34 10.97 8.87
C GLU A 434 -30.24 11.34 7.87
N LEU A 435 -29.03 10.79 8.07
CA LEU A 435 -27.91 11.10 7.21
C LEU A 435 -28.14 10.53 5.81
N GLY A 436 -28.72 9.33 5.69
CA GLY A 436 -29.09 8.70 4.43
C GLY A 436 -30.06 9.55 3.60
N ALA A 437 -31.07 10.17 4.23
CA ALA A 437 -31.99 11.07 3.53
C ALA A 437 -31.29 12.35 3.03
N ARG A 438 -30.30 12.87 3.76
CA ARG A 438 -29.50 14.03 3.34
C ARG A 438 -28.56 13.66 2.19
N THR A 439 -27.83 12.54 2.31
CA THR A 439 -26.91 12.08 1.26
C THR A 439 -27.64 11.71 -0.01
N ALA A 440 -28.82 11.11 0.06
CA ALA A 440 -29.61 10.79 -1.12
C ALA A 440 -30.03 12.01 -1.93
N ARG A 441 -30.28 13.15 -1.26
CA ARG A 441 -30.55 14.42 -1.95
C ARG A 441 -29.27 15.06 -2.49
N ALA A 442 -28.18 15.02 -1.73
CA ALA A 442 -26.93 15.69 -2.08
C ALA A 442 -26.11 14.96 -3.15
N PHE A 443 -26.24 13.63 -3.23
CA PHE A 443 -25.40 12.75 -4.06
C PHE A 443 -26.25 11.82 -4.95
N PRO A 444 -27.07 12.35 -5.88
CA PRO A 444 -27.92 11.52 -6.73
C PRO A 444 -27.09 10.75 -7.78
N ALA A 445 -27.06 9.43 -7.70
CA ALA A 445 -26.41 8.58 -8.70
C ALA A 445 -27.07 7.20 -8.79
N ASP A 446 -27.35 6.77 -10.02
CA ASP A 446 -28.02 5.49 -10.28
C ASP A 446 -27.04 4.31 -10.25
N ARG A 447 -25.78 4.53 -10.64
CA ARG A 447 -24.78 3.46 -10.81
C ARG A 447 -23.34 3.96 -10.62
N PRO A 448 -22.39 3.08 -10.24
CA PRO A 448 -20.96 3.40 -10.22
C PRO A 448 -20.37 3.68 -11.61
N GLY A 449 -19.27 4.43 -11.67
CA GLY A 449 -18.72 4.97 -12.92
C GLY A 449 -17.98 4.00 -13.85
N TRP A 450 -17.37 2.93 -13.32
CA TRP A 450 -16.66 1.89 -14.07
C TRP A 450 -16.76 0.54 -13.33
N SER A 451 -16.20 -0.55 -13.88
CA SER A 451 -16.40 -1.91 -13.34
C SER A 451 -16.04 -2.03 -11.84
N GLU A 452 -14.79 -1.72 -11.48
CA GLU A 452 -14.25 -1.84 -10.12
C GLU A 452 -14.77 -0.72 -9.18
N ALA A 453 -15.46 0.29 -9.71
CA ALA A 453 -16.07 1.36 -8.89
C ALA A 453 -17.17 0.85 -7.95
N ARG A 454 -17.66 -0.36 -8.17
CA ARG A 454 -18.62 -1.04 -7.29
C ARG A 454 -17.98 -1.56 -6.01
N VAL A 455 -16.65 -1.67 -5.95
CA VAL A 455 -15.95 -2.29 -4.83
C VAL A 455 -15.39 -1.21 -3.90
N HIS A 456 -15.82 -1.23 -2.65
CA HIS A 456 -15.32 -0.32 -1.62
C HIS A 456 -14.75 -1.12 -0.46
N SER A 457 -13.57 -0.75 0.02
CA SER A 457 -12.91 -1.47 1.12
C SER A 457 -12.75 -0.57 2.34
N PRO A 458 -13.72 -0.57 3.28
CA PRO A 458 -13.57 0.13 4.54
C PRO A 458 -12.77 -0.68 5.55
N ASP A 459 -11.94 0.04 6.29
CA ASP A 459 -11.23 -0.45 7.46
C ASP A 459 -11.93 0.05 8.72
N VAL A 460 -12.37 -0.87 9.59
CA VAL A 460 -13.21 -0.56 10.75
C VAL A 460 -12.57 -1.10 12.02
N HIS A 461 -12.44 -0.26 13.04
CA HIS A 461 -12.08 -0.71 14.39
C HIS A 461 -13.35 -1.03 15.19
N LEU A 462 -13.32 -2.14 15.92
CA LEU A 462 -14.22 -2.33 17.05
C LEU A 462 -13.52 -1.79 18.30
N CYS A 463 -14.17 -0.88 19.00
CA CYS A 463 -13.64 -0.23 20.19
C CYS A 463 -14.38 -0.72 21.42
N ALA A 464 -13.71 -1.52 22.25
CA ALA A 464 -14.28 -2.08 23.48
C ALA A 464 -13.18 -2.35 24.51
N ALA A 465 -13.56 -2.45 25.79
CA ALA A 465 -12.61 -2.72 26.87
C ALA A 465 -11.94 -4.11 26.74
N ASP A 466 -12.73 -5.11 26.32
CA ASP A 466 -12.38 -6.51 26.20
C ASP A 466 -13.40 -7.26 25.30
N ALA A 467 -13.16 -8.55 25.07
CA ALA A 467 -14.05 -9.40 24.28
C ALA A 467 -15.43 -9.61 24.93
N ASP A 468 -15.54 -9.58 26.25
CA ASP A 468 -16.81 -9.76 26.96
C ASP A 468 -17.71 -8.53 26.77
N ALA A 469 -17.14 -7.32 26.76
CA ALA A 469 -17.83 -6.09 26.41
C ALA A 469 -18.39 -6.14 24.98
N LEU A 470 -17.59 -6.63 24.01
CA LEU A 470 -18.07 -6.86 22.65
C LEU A 470 -19.23 -7.85 22.59
N ALA A 471 -19.14 -8.97 23.28
CA ALA A 471 -20.17 -9.99 23.32
C ALA A 471 -21.50 -9.46 23.89
N ARG A 472 -21.46 -8.52 24.84
CA ARG A 472 -22.65 -7.86 25.40
C ARG A 472 -23.20 -6.71 24.54
N GLY A 473 -22.47 -6.25 23.52
CA GLY A 473 -22.85 -5.10 22.71
C GLY A 473 -22.28 -3.75 23.18
N ASP A 474 -21.42 -3.75 24.19
CA ASP A 474 -20.79 -2.58 24.81
C ASP A 474 -19.55 -2.13 24.00
N TYR A 475 -19.77 -1.70 22.76
CA TYR A 475 -18.70 -1.28 21.86
C TYR A 475 -19.16 -0.24 20.85
N THR A 476 -18.21 0.53 20.32
CA THR A 476 -18.43 1.43 19.18
C THR A 476 -17.63 0.97 17.97
N LEU A 477 -18.10 1.32 16.78
CA LEU A 477 -17.35 1.15 15.54
C LEU A 477 -16.67 2.47 15.18
N VAL A 478 -15.47 2.39 14.61
CA VAL A 478 -14.75 3.58 14.15
C VAL A 478 -14.20 3.30 12.76
N LEU A 479 -14.60 4.11 11.79
CA LEU A 479 -14.04 4.06 10.44
C LEU A 479 -12.57 4.52 10.50
N GLY A 480 -11.64 3.60 10.24
CA GLY A 480 -10.20 3.85 10.11
C GLY A 480 -9.92 4.56 8.79
N GLU A 481 -10.21 3.87 7.70
CA GLU A 481 -9.96 4.29 6.32
C GLU A 481 -11.08 3.78 5.41
N LEU A 482 -11.32 4.45 4.29
CA LEU A 482 -12.22 3.97 3.24
C LEU A 482 -11.49 4.02 1.90
N HIS A 483 -11.21 2.85 1.34
CA HIS A 483 -10.67 2.73 -0.01
C HIS A 483 -11.83 2.69 -1.02
N ILE A 484 -12.09 3.81 -1.69
CA ILE A 484 -13.16 3.92 -2.68
C ILE A 484 -12.71 3.32 -4.02
N ALA A 485 -13.58 2.54 -4.68
CA ALA A 485 -13.34 1.96 -6.00
C ALA A 485 -12.06 1.10 -6.05
N SER A 486 -11.88 0.28 -5.02
CA SER A 486 -10.68 -0.51 -4.80
C SER A 486 -11.02 -1.84 -4.11
N ALA A 487 -10.66 -2.95 -4.76
CA ALA A 487 -10.69 -4.29 -4.19
C ALA A 487 -9.42 -4.53 -3.36
N ALA A 488 -9.41 -4.12 -2.09
CA ALA A 488 -8.20 -4.16 -1.27
C ALA A 488 -7.65 -5.58 -1.06
N PHE A 489 -8.52 -6.60 -1.10
CA PHE A 489 -8.09 -8.00 -1.00
C PHE A 489 -7.41 -8.51 -2.28
N ASP A 490 -7.51 -7.80 -3.41
CA ASP A 490 -6.77 -8.11 -4.65
C ASP A 490 -5.29 -7.70 -4.54
N THR A 491 -4.70 -8.03 -3.39
CA THR A 491 -3.31 -7.83 -3.03
C THR A 491 -2.76 -9.17 -2.56
N GLN A 492 -1.76 -9.72 -3.25
CA GLN A 492 -1.38 -11.13 -3.16
C GLN A 492 -1.00 -11.62 -1.76
N PHE A 493 -0.47 -10.75 -0.89
CA PHE A 493 -0.15 -11.15 0.47
C PHE A 493 -1.39 -11.62 1.26
N PHE A 494 -2.60 -11.18 0.92
CA PHE A 494 -3.84 -11.67 1.54
C PHE A 494 -4.17 -13.12 1.17
N ALA A 495 -3.56 -13.68 0.13
CA ALA A 495 -3.68 -15.10 -0.18
C ALA A 495 -3.04 -15.98 0.92
N LEU A 496 -2.05 -15.44 1.66
CA LEU A 496 -1.45 -16.13 2.79
C LEU A 496 -2.47 -16.31 3.91
N GLY A 497 -2.67 -17.54 4.37
CA GLY A 497 -3.53 -17.86 5.51
C GLY A 497 -5.03 -17.93 5.21
N HIS A 498 -5.47 -17.69 3.97
CA HIS A 498 -6.86 -17.96 3.61
C HIS A 498 -7.04 -19.48 3.37
N PRO A 499 -8.05 -20.14 3.98
CA PRO A 499 -8.23 -21.58 3.83
C PRO A 499 -8.64 -22.00 2.41
N GLU A 500 -9.33 -21.13 1.68
CA GLU A 500 -9.85 -21.39 0.32
C GLU A 500 -9.55 -20.23 -0.65
N PRO A 501 -8.29 -19.95 -1.03
CA PRO A 501 -7.95 -18.77 -1.83
C PRO A 501 -8.70 -18.69 -3.17
N GLN A 502 -9.06 -19.83 -3.76
CA GLN A 502 -9.85 -19.88 -5.00
C GLN A 502 -11.27 -19.31 -4.80
N ALA A 503 -11.89 -19.52 -3.64
CA ALA A 503 -13.22 -18.99 -3.36
C ALA A 503 -13.25 -17.45 -3.38
N LEU A 504 -12.18 -16.78 -2.96
CA LEU A 504 -12.04 -15.32 -3.06
C LEU A 504 -11.97 -14.85 -4.51
N ARG A 505 -11.21 -15.58 -5.35
CA ARG A 505 -11.12 -15.27 -6.79
C ARG A 505 -12.46 -15.42 -7.48
N ASP A 506 -13.16 -16.52 -7.18
CA ASP A 506 -14.48 -16.81 -7.76
C ASP A 506 -15.52 -15.77 -7.30
N ALA A 507 -15.47 -15.35 -6.03
CA ALA A 507 -16.34 -14.29 -5.51
C ALA A 507 -16.09 -12.94 -6.21
N LEU A 508 -14.83 -12.51 -6.34
CA LEU A 508 -14.52 -11.26 -7.05
C LEU A 508 -14.91 -11.33 -8.53
N ALA A 509 -14.71 -12.47 -9.18
CA ALA A 509 -15.13 -12.67 -10.58
C ALA A 509 -16.66 -12.63 -10.72
N ALA A 510 -17.42 -13.09 -9.73
CA ALA A 510 -18.88 -12.97 -9.71
C ALA A 510 -19.34 -11.51 -9.52
N ASP A 511 -18.63 -10.75 -8.68
CA ASP A 511 -18.92 -9.32 -8.45
C ASP A 511 -18.52 -8.44 -9.65
N LEU A 512 -17.49 -8.84 -10.40
CA LEU A 512 -16.94 -8.15 -11.56
C LEU A 512 -16.90 -9.09 -12.79
N PRO A 513 -18.06 -9.44 -13.38
CA PRO A 513 -18.14 -10.44 -14.45
C PRO A 513 -17.63 -9.96 -15.81
N GLY A 514 -17.37 -8.65 -15.96
CA GLY A 514 -16.82 -8.05 -17.17
C GLY A 514 -15.32 -8.34 -17.35
N SER A 515 -14.80 -8.10 -18.56
CA SER A 515 -13.36 -8.14 -18.83
C SER A 515 -12.71 -6.87 -18.29
N ARG A 516 -11.96 -6.98 -17.18
CA ARG A 516 -11.18 -5.85 -16.65
C ARG A 516 -9.89 -5.69 -17.45
N VAL A 517 -9.47 -4.44 -17.62
CA VAL A 517 -8.16 -4.11 -18.19
C VAL A 517 -7.22 -3.76 -17.04
N ARG A 518 -6.31 -4.68 -16.70
CA ARG A 518 -5.28 -4.46 -15.68
C ARG A 518 -4.03 -3.91 -16.35
N LEU A 519 -3.35 -2.95 -15.71
CA LEU A 519 -2.09 -2.42 -16.23
C LEU A 519 -0.96 -3.40 -15.90
N LEU A 520 -0.16 -3.78 -16.90
CA LEU A 520 1.11 -4.46 -16.66
C LEU A 520 2.16 -3.42 -16.26
N LEU A 521 2.43 -3.32 -14.96
CA LEU A 521 3.23 -2.23 -14.41
C LEU A 521 4.75 -2.46 -14.58
N PRO A 522 5.51 -1.44 -15.00
CA PRO A 522 6.97 -1.47 -14.95
C PRO A 522 7.52 -1.70 -13.52
N HIS A 523 8.70 -2.30 -13.41
CA HIS A 523 9.36 -2.60 -12.13
C HIS A 523 9.78 -1.36 -11.30
N ASP A 524 9.82 -0.18 -11.93
CA ASP A 524 10.10 1.11 -11.32
C ASP A 524 8.82 1.93 -11.07
N TRP A 525 7.64 1.36 -11.32
CA TRP A 525 6.38 2.02 -11.05
C TRP A 525 6.26 2.39 -9.56
N PRO A 526 5.87 3.62 -9.22
CA PRO A 526 5.81 4.07 -7.83
C PRO A 526 4.96 3.15 -6.94
N ARG A 527 5.48 2.81 -5.76
CA ARG A 527 4.82 1.97 -4.73
C ARG A 527 4.42 0.57 -5.20
N HIS A 528 4.96 0.09 -6.31
CA HIS A 528 4.73 -1.26 -6.79
C HIS A 528 5.82 -2.22 -6.28
N CYS A 529 5.39 -3.37 -5.76
CA CYS A 529 6.27 -4.45 -5.30
C CYS A 529 5.51 -5.79 -5.33
N SER A 530 6.26 -6.90 -5.33
CA SER A 530 5.70 -8.27 -5.35
C SER A 530 4.59 -8.51 -4.33
N ARG A 531 4.77 -8.00 -3.12
CA ARG A 531 3.80 -8.14 -2.03
C ARG A 531 2.44 -7.53 -2.38
N ASN A 532 2.44 -6.44 -3.16
CA ASN A 532 1.24 -5.70 -3.54
C ASN A 532 0.74 -6.04 -4.95
N ALA A 533 1.17 -7.16 -5.53
CA ALA A 533 0.70 -7.61 -6.85
C ALA A 533 -0.79 -8.02 -6.81
N TYR A 534 -1.46 -7.86 -7.95
CA TYR A 534 -2.80 -8.43 -8.15
C TYR A 534 -2.70 -9.96 -8.19
N TRP A 535 -3.74 -10.64 -7.70
CA TRP A 535 -3.76 -12.11 -7.68
C TRP A 535 -5.12 -12.72 -7.95
N MET A 536 -6.19 -11.93 -7.88
CA MET A 536 -7.56 -12.35 -8.15
C MET A 536 -7.98 -12.02 -9.57
N HIS A 537 -7.27 -12.59 -10.55
CA HIS A 537 -7.60 -12.44 -11.96
C HIS A 537 -8.89 -13.20 -12.31
N GLY A 538 -9.84 -12.50 -12.92
CA GLY A 538 -11.03 -13.10 -13.51
C GLY A 538 -10.71 -13.85 -14.80
N PRO A 539 -11.62 -14.72 -15.28
CA PRO A 539 -11.42 -15.53 -16.49
C PRO A 539 -11.32 -14.69 -17.77
N HIS A 540 -11.82 -13.45 -17.75
CA HIS A 540 -11.85 -12.55 -18.91
C HIS A 540 -10.92 -11.33 -18.78
N ASP A 541 -10.18 -11.21 -17.69
CA ASP A 541 -9.27 -10.08 -17.50
C ASP A 541 -8.07 -10.14 -18.42
N VAL A 542 -7.65 -8.96 -18.89
CA VAL A 542 -6.48 -8.78 -19.73
C VAL A 542 -5.43 -7.89 -19.06
N GLU A 543 -4.20 -8.03 -19.50
CA GLU A 543 -3.07 -7.19 -19.08
C GLU A 543 -2.69 -6.23 -20.22
N LEU A 544 -2.87 -4.92 -19.99
CA LEU A 544 -2.45 -3.89 -20.93
C LEU A 544 -0.94 -3.68 -20.83
N GLY A 545 -0.21 -4.11 -21.85
CA GLY A 545 1.20 -3.78 -22.04
C GLY A 545 1.33 -2.37 -22.62
N PHE A 546 1.66 -1.37 -21.81
CA PHE A 546 1.82 0.02 -22.26
C PHE A 546 3.26 0.53 -22.24
N ALA A 547 4.14 -0.15 -21.51
CA ALA A 547 5.57 0.15 -21.39
C ALA A 547 6.36 -1.16 -21.23
N PRO A 548 7.70 -1.16 -21.38
CA PRO A 548 8.52 -2.32 -21.04
C PRO A 548 8.27 -2.73 -19.58
N ALA A 549 7.80 -3.95 -19.38
CA ALA A 549 7.50 -4.51 -18.07
C ALA A 549 7.88 -6.00 -18.03
N PRO A 550 8.23 -6.54 -16.85
CA PRO A 550 8.52 -7.96 -16.70
C PRO A 550 7.26 -8.80 -16.52
N GLY A 551 7.36 -10.09 -16.84
CA GLY A 551 6.45 -11.14 -16.38
C GLY A 551 5.00 -11.02 -16.85
N ALA A 552 4.80 -10.57 -18.09
CA ALA A 552 3.50 -10.59 -18.74
C ALA A 552 2.96 -12.02 -18.86
N ASP A 553 1.67 -12.24 -18.64
CA ASP A 553 1.01 -13.49 -19.02
C ASP A 553 0.67 -13.46 -20.53
N PRO A 554 1.29 -14.29 -21.37
CA PRO A 554 1.06 -14.26 -22.82
C PRO A 554 -0.39 -14.50 -23.24
N ASP A 555 -1.18 -15.20 -22.41
CA ASP A 555 -2.59 -15.47 -22.74
C ASP A 555 -3.52 -14.30 -22.37
N ARG A 556 -3.06 -13.36 -21.53
CA ARG A 556 -3.82 -12.19 -21.09
C ARG A 556 -3.31 -10.88 -21.69
N LEU A 557 -2.08 -10.87 -22.19
CA LEU A 557 -1.42 -9.68 -22.68
C LEU A 557 -2.13 -9.08 -23.91
N VAL A 558 -2.43 -7.79 -23.82
CA VAL A 558 -2.87 -6.94 -24.92
C VAL A 558 -1.90 -5.76 -25.04
N PRO A 559 -1.11 -5.67 -26.11
CA PRO A 559 -0.25 -4.52 -26.33
C PRO A 559 -1.07 -3.26 -26.59
N VAL A 560 -0.67 -2.12 -26.01
CA VAL A 560 -1.28 -0.81 -26.31
C VAL A 560 -1.23 -0.46 -27.80
N THR A 561 -0.26 -1.03 -28.53
CA THR A 561 -0.07 -0.86 -29.98
C THR A 561 -1.01 -1.71 -30.83
N ASP A 562 -1.78 -2.63 -30.24
CA ASP A 562 -2.80 -3.44 -30.91
C ASP A 562 -4.20 -2.83 -30.81
N LEU A 563 -4.37 -1.80 -29.98
CA LEU A 563 -5.67 -1.20 -29.70
C LEU A 563 -5.90 0.04 -30.58
N THR A 564 -7.09 0.10 -31.17
CA THR A 564 -7.62 1.26 -31.89
C THR A 564 -8.89 1.74 -31.21
N VAL A 565 -9.00 3.05 -31.04
CA VAL A 565 -10.16 3.73 -30.46
C VAL A 565 -11.08 4.21 -31.57
N GLU A 566 -12.37 3.97 -31.39
CA GLU A 566 -13.45 4.40 -32.28
C GLU A 566 -14.64 4.95 -31.47
N ASP A 567 -15.37 5.89 -32.06
CA ASP A 567 -16.60 6.45 -31.48
C ASP A 567 -17.80 5.58 -31.86
N GLY A 568 -18.37 4.90 -30.86
CA GLY A 568 -19.49 3.98 -31.01
C GLY A 568 -20.82 4.58 -30.51
N PRO A 569 -21.94 3.84 -30.66
CA PRO A 569 -23.25 4.30 -30.21
C PRO A 569 -23.34 4.50 -28.69
N ASP A 570 -22.52 3.76 -27.93
CA ASP A 570 -22.48 3.79 -26.48
C ASP A 570 -21.29 4.59 -25.94
N GLY A 571 -20.54 5.30 -26.80
CA GLY A 571 -19.33 6.05 -26.45
C GLY A 571 -18.05 5.47 -27.06
N LEU A 572 -16.89 5.94 -26.56
CA LEU A 572 -15.59 5.53 -27.09
C LEU A 572 -15.27 4.07 -26.71
N VAL A 573 -14.85 3.29 -27.70
CA VAL A 573 -14.48 1.88 -27.54
C VAL A 573 -13.05 1.67 -28.04
N ALA A 574 -12.22 1.02 -27.23
CA ALA A 574 -10.95 0.46 -27.64
C ALA A 574 -11.15 -0.97 -28.15
N ARG A 575 -10.61 -1.28 -29.33
CA ARG A 575 -10.80 -2.55 -30.03
C ARG A 575 -9.47 -3.09 -30.54
N THR A 576 -9.27 -4.41 -30.46
CA THR A 576 -8.20 -5.17 -31.13
C THR A 576 -8.64 -5.67 -32.50
N ASP A 577 -7.69 -6.02 -33.37
CA ASP A 577 -8.00 -6.58 -34.70
C ASP A 577 -8.75 -7.94 -34.63
N ASP A 578 -8.57 -8.69 -33.54
CA ASP A 578 -9.28 -9.95 -33.27
C ASP A 578 -10.74 -9.76 -32.78
N GLY A 579 -11.18 -8.51 -32.64
CA GLY A 579 -12.56 -8.14 -32.33
C GLY A 579 -12.90 -8.00 -30.85
N ARG A 580 -11.95 -8.21 -29.92
CA ARG A 580 -12.15 -7.87 -28.50
C ARG A 580 -12.32 -6.35 -28.34
N ARG A 581 -13.15 -5.95 -27.36
CA ARG A 581 -13.60 -4.56 -27.18
C ARG A 581 -13.73 -4.21 -25.71
N TRP A 582 -13.35 -2.99 -25.37
CA TRP A 582 -13.52 -2.40 -24.04
C TRP A 582 -13.98 -0.94 -24.18
N PRO A 583 -14.91 -0.46 -23.34
CA PRO A 583 -15.10 0.98 -23.18
C PRO A 583 -13.74 1.63 -22.87
N VAL A 584 -13.43 2.76 -23.50
CA VAL A 584 -12.14 3.43 -23.24
C VAL A 584 -11.99 3.74 -21.76
N LEU A 585 -13.07 4.10 -21.07
CA LEU A 585 -13.05 4.35 -19.64
C LEU A 585 -12.55 3.14 -18.82
N GLU A 586 -12.89 1.92 -19.24
CA GLU A 586 -12.44 0.67 -18.60
C GLU A 586 -10.92 0.47 -18.77
N VAL A 587 -10.36 0.87 -19.91
CA VAL A 587 -8.90 0.85 -20.15
C VAL A 587 -8.14 1.74 -19.16
N PHE A 588 -8.79 2.83 -18.71
CA PHE A 588 -8.25 3.76 -17.72
C PHE A 588 -8.71 3.49 -16.28
N ALA A 589 -9.52 2.45 -16.02
CA ALA A 589 -10.19 2.22 -14.73
C ALA A 589 -9.24 2.22 -13.53
N ASN A 590 -8.06 1.59 -13.65
CA ASN A 590 -7.06 1.57 -12.57
C ASN A 590 -6.57 2.99 -12.22
N MET A 591 -6.40 3.86 -13.21
CA MET A 591 -5.98 5.25 -13.04
C MET A 591 -7.08 6.14 -12.45
N LEU A 592 -8.34 5.85 -12.77
CA LEU A 592 -9.51 6.53 -12.19
C LEU A 592 -9.69 6.18 -10.70
N GLY A 593 -9.47 4.92 -10.34
CA GLY A 593 -9.47 4.47 -8.94
C GLY A 593 -8.50 5.28 -8.07
N LEU A 594 -7.32 5.64 -8.59
CA LEU A 594 -6.35 6.48 -7.88
C LEU A 594 -6.90 7.87 -7.53
N GLN A 595 -7.85 8.41 -8.31
CA GLN A 595 -8.46 9.72 -8.06
C GLN A 595 -9.52 9.67 -6.95
N ALA A 596 -10.13 8.51 -6.71
CA ALA A 596 -11.17 8.31 -5.69
C ALA A 596 -10.64 7.74 -4.37
N PHE A 597 -9.54 6.98 -4.42
CA PHE A 597 -9.07 6.06 -3.37
C PHE A 597 -9.09 6.60 -1.94
N ASP A 598 -8.65 7.85 -1.72
CA ASP A 598 -8.42 8.42 -0.39
C ASP A 598 -9.22 9.70 -0.11
N THR A 599 -10.21 10.01 -0.95
CA THR A 599 -10.92 11.30 -0.93
C THR A 599 -11.60 11.59 0.41
N TRP A 600 -12.14 10.57 1.08
CA TRP A 600 -12.83 10.73 2.37
C TRP A 600 -11.93 11.31 3.48
N LYS A 601 -10.61 11.06 3.44
CA LYS A 601 -9.67 11.58 4.44
C LYS A 601 -9.61 13.12 4.48
N LEU A 602 -10.10 13.78 3.44
CA LEU A 602 -10.10 15.23 3.30
C LEU A 602 -11.36 15.89 3.90
N ALA A 603 -12.38 15.11 4.27
CA ALA A 603 -13.63 15.64 4.79
C ALA A 603 -13.46 16.39 6.14
N GLY A 604 -14.24 17.48 6.30
CA GLY A 604 -14.31 18.26 7.54
C GLY A 604 -14.23 19.77 7.31
N ALA A 605 -14.38 20.54 8.38
CA ALA A 605 -14.29 22.00 8.35
C ALA A 605 -12.85 22.51 8.50
N GLY A 606 -12.62 23.75 8.07
CA GLY A 606 -11.41 24.50 8.41
C GLY A 606 -11.34 24.75 9.92
N GLY A 607 -10.16 24.57 10.51
CA GLY A 607 -9.98 24.67 11.96
C GLY A 607 -10.41 23.39 12.68
N HIS A 608 -11.54 23.39 13.38
CA HIS A 608 -11.97 22.26 14.21
C HIS A 608 -13.16 21.51 13.57
N THR A 609 -13.06 20.19 13.48
CA THR A 609 -14.15 19.28 13.09
C THR A 609 -14.56 18.44 14.31
N PRO A 610 -15.84 18.48 14.74
CA PRO A 610 -16.35 17.61 15.81
C PRO A 610 -16.23 16.14 15.39
N ARG A 611 -16.27 15.23 16.36
CA ARG A 611 -16.48 13.81 16.05
C ARG A 611 -17.84 13.65 15.38
N ILE A 612 -17.92 12.93 14.27
CA ILE A 612 -19.18 12.62 13.58
C ILE A 612 -19.51 11.16 13.82
N THR A 613 -20.63 10.92 14.50
CA THR A 613 -21.11 9.58 14.83
C THR A 613 -22.46 9.34 14.17
N VAL A 614 -22.61 8.21 13.49
CA VAL A 614 -23.85 7.73 12.87
C VAL A 614 -24.27 6.46 13.58
N ASP A 615 -25.37 6.52 14.32
CA ASP A 615 -25.77 5.48 15.27
C ASP A 615 -24.62 5.13 16.24
N ASP A 616 -24.01 3.95 16.09
CA ASP A 616 -22.87 3.46 16.90
C ASP A 616 -21.52 3.52 16.15
N LEU A 617 -21.48 4.14 14.97
CA LEU A 617 -20.31 4.19 14.09
C LEU A 617 -19.75 5.62 13.99
N VAL A 618 -18.52 5.81 14.45
CA VAL A 618 -17.77 7.06 14.25
C VAL A 618 -17.25 7.10 12.81
N LEU A 619 -17.85 7.96 11.99
CA LEU A 619 -17.46 8.19 10.59
C LEU A 619 -16.24 9.12 10.49
N VAL A 620 -16.18 10.15 11.34
CA VAL A 620 -15.09 11.13 11.35
C VAL A 620 -14.65 11.34 12.81
N ARG A 621 -13.35 11.19 13.04
CA ARG A 621 -12.71 11.46 14.32
C ARG A 621 -12.60 12.97 14.55
N ARG A 622 -12.69 13.42 15.80
CA ARG A 622 -12.45 14.82 16.17
C ARG A 622 -11.09 15.26 15.66
N THR A 623 -11.06 16.35 14.89
CA THR A 623 -9.89 16.78 14.13
C THR A 623 -9.68 18.29 14.28
N TRP A 624 -8.42 18.71 14.32
CA TRP A 624 -7.98 20.10 14.36
C TRP A 624 -7.00 20.34 13.22
N ARG A 625 -7.18 21.42 12.48
CA ARG A 625 -6.34 21.86 11.36
C ARG A 625 -5.72 23.19 11.72
N THR A 626 -4.41 23.29 11.54
CA THR A 626 -3.62 24.51 11.80
C THR A 626 -2.41 24.53 10.86
N THR A 627 -1.49 25.46 11.05
CA THR A 627 -0.22 25.52 10.32
C THR A 627 0.96 25.39 11.28
N VAL A 628 2.14 25.11 10.75
CA VAL A 628 3.37 25.05 11.54
C VAL A 628 3.63 26.36 12.29
N GLY A 629 3.42 27.50 11.63
CA GLY A 629 3.57 28.82 12.23
C GLY A 629 2.54 29.09 13.33
N ALA A 630 1.26 28.83 13.05
CA ALA A 630 0.17 29.05 14.01
C ALA A 630 0.28 28.16 15.26
N GLY A 631 0.85 26.95 15.13
CA GLY A 631 1.10 26.06 16.26
C GLY A 631 2.18 26.55 17.23
N GLY A 632 3.12 27.42 16.80
CA GLY A 632 4.14 28.05 17.65
C GLY A 632 5.18 27.11 18.29
N LEU A 633 5.15 25.81 17.99
CA LEU A 633 6.05 24.82 18.60
C LEU A 633 7.44 24.75 17.92
N ALA A 634 7.55 25.21 16.67
CA ALA A 634 8.79 25.10 15.89
C ALA A 634 9.92 26.00 16.45
N ASP A 635 9.56 27.15 17.02
CA ASP A 635 10.48 28.16 17.57
C ASP A 635 11.11 27.78 18.90
N VAL A 636 10.50 26.83 19.64
CA VAL A 636 10.93 26.52 21.00
C VAL A 636 12.13 25.57 21.00
N THR A 637 13.24 25.99 21.60
CA THR A 637 14.51 25.26 21.53
C THR A 637 14.77 24.37 22.74
N GLY A 638 14.50 24.82 23.98
CA GLY A 638 14.73 24.06 25.22
C GLY A 638 13.80 22.86 25.41
N GLU A 639 14.31 21.74 25.94
CA GLU A 639 13.55 20.47 26.05
C GLU A 639 12.31 20.61 26.95
N GLN A 640 12.47 21.18 28.15
CA GLN A 640 11.36 21.44 29.06
C GLN A 640 10.43 22.54 28.55
N GLN A 641 10.99 23.60 27.95
CA GLN A 641 10.21 24.69 27.34
C GLN A 641 9.31 24.17 26.22
N ARG A 642 9.79 23.25 25.37
CA ARG A 642 8.99 22.56 24.34
C ARG A 642 7.84 21.80 24.97
N TYR A 643 8.11 21.08 26.05
CA TYR A 643 7.08 20.33 26.76
C TYR A 643 5.98 21.26 27.30
N VAL A 644 6.35 22.33 28.00
CA VAL A 644 5.39 23.33 28.51
C VAL A 644 4.61 24.00 27.37
N ALA A 645 5.27 24.35 26.26
CA ALA A 645 4.62 24.94 25.09
C ALA A 645 3.60 23.97 24.45
N ALA A 646 3.93 22.68 24.33
CA ALA A 646 3.00 21.68 23.81
C ALA A 646 1.81 21.45 24.74
N ARG A 647 2.00 21.45 26.07
CA ARG A 647 0.90 21.40 27.05
C ARG A 647 -0.04 22.59 26.90
N ARG A 648 0.52 23.80 26.75
CA ARG A 648 -0.27 25.02 26.51
C ARG A 648 -1.08 24.92 25.21
N TRP A 649 -0.45 24.44 24.12
CA TRP A 649 -1.13 24.24 22.84
C TRP A 649 -2.28 23.24 22.96
N ARG A 650 -2.05 22.09 23.61
CA ARG A 650 -3.07 21.07 23.89
C ARG A 650 -4.27 21.63 24.66
N LEU A 651 -4.02 22.41 25.71
CA LEU A 651 -5.07 23.03 26.54
C LEU A 651 -5.84 24.10 25.76
N ALA A 652 -5.15 24.97 25.03
CA ALA A 652 -5.76 26.07 24.29
C ALA A 652 -6.70 25.57 23.17
N ALA A 653 -6.38 24.44 22.55
CA ALA A 653 -7.18 23.83 21.49
C ALA A 653 -8.17 22.76 21.98
N ASP A 654 -8.23 22.47 23.29
CA ASP A 654 -9.05 21.40 23.88
C ASP A 654 -8.80 20.02 23.21
N MET A 655 -7.54 19.70 22.94
CA MET A 655 -7.16 18.40 22.36
C MET A 655 -7.14 17.30 23.45
N PRO A 656 -7.37 16.02 23.14
CA PRO A 656 -7.12 14.94 24.08
C PRO A 656 -5.61 14.74 24.32
N GLU A 657 -5.26 13.94 25.34
CA GLU A 657 -3.86 13.62 25.65
C GLU A 657 -3.15 12.87 24.52
N GLN A 658 -3.89 12.04 23.79
CA GLN A 658 -3.37 11.19 22.72
C GLN A 658 -3.99 11.57 21.39
N VAL A 659 -3.13 11.87 20.42
CA VAL A 659 -3.52 12.31 19.07
C VAL A 659 -2.62 11.69 18.01
N TYR A 660 -3.07 11.71 16.76
CA TYR A 660 -2.25 11.51 15.58
C TYR A 660 -2.03 12.85 14.88
N VAL A 661 -0.78 13.18 14.57
CA VAL A 661 -0.41 14.41 13.87
C VAL A 661 0.12 14.07 12.50
N ARG A 662 -0.52 14.60 11.45
CA ARG A 662 -0.06 14.58 10.06
C ARG A 662 0.44 15.98 9.69
N VAL A 663 1.59 16.04 9.04
CA VAL A 663 2.13 17.28 8.45
C VAL A 663 2.16 17.09 6.95
N ALA A 664 1.80 18.10 6.16
CA ALA A 664 1.67 17.97 4.70
C ALA A 664 2.96 17.50 3.98
N THR A 665 4.12 17.71 4.60
CA THR A 665 5.43 17.26 4.07
C THR A 665 5.76 15.79 4.36
N ASP A 666 4.92 15.09 5.14
CA ASP A 666 5.11 13.69 5.54
C ASP A 666 3.99 12.78 5.02
N ILE A 667 4.33 11.52 4.72
CA ILE A 667 3.40 10.55 4.11
C ILE A 667 2.39 9.99 5.14
N LYS A 668 2.82 9.74 6.38
CA LYS A 668 2.01 9.03 7.39
C LYS A 668 1.93 9.86 8.68
N PRO A 669 0.78 9.87 9.36
CA PRO A 669 0.64 10.53 10.66
C PRO A 669 1.55 9.89 11.72
N GLN A 670 1.93 10.67 12.73
CA GLN A 670 2.70 10.25 13.90
C GLN A 670 1.82 10.27 15.15
N PHE A 671 1.93 9.24 15.99
CA PHE A 671 1.26 9.24 17.28
C PHE A 671 1.98 10.19 18.24
N VAL A 672 1.22 11.01 18.95
CA VAL A 672 1.70 11.93 19.97
C VAL A 672 0.89 11.71 21.23
N ASP A 673 1.59 11.44 22.33
CA ASP A 673 1.04 11.48 23.68
C ASP A 673 1.60 12.73 24.37
N PHE A 674 0.75 13.71 24.65
CA PHE A 674 1.12 14.97 25.29
C PHE A 674 1.56 14.81 26.75
N THR A 675 1.39 13.63 27.35
CA THR A 675 2.01 13.30 28.64
C THR A 675 3.47 12.87 28.49
N SER A 676 3.93 12.52 27.29
CA SER A 676 5.27 11.98 27.03
C SER A 676 6.25 13.07 26.54
N PRO A 677 7.31 13.40 27.31
CA PRO A 677 8.29 14.40 26.87
C PRO A 677 9.06 13.98 25.62
N VAL A 678 9.26 12.67 25.37
CA VAL A 678 9.95 12.20 24.15
C VAL A 678 9.07 12.33 22.91
N TYR A 679 7.77 12.06 23.00
CA TYR A 679 6.87 12.21 21.85
C TYR A 679 6.61 13.68 21.53
N VAL A 680 6.49 14.55 22.54
CA VAL A 680 6.47 16.01 22.33
C VAL A 680 7.75 16.50 21.66
N ARG A 681 8.92 16.01 22.09
CA ARG A 681 10.19 16.34 21.44
C ARG A 681 10.21 15.94 19.97
N LEU A 682 9.71 14.74 19.64
CA LEU A 682 9.57 14.26 18.27
C LEU A 682 8.63 15.13 17.44
N LEU A 683 7.49 15.53 17.98
CA LEU A 683 6.54 16.46 17.36
C LEU A 683 7.24 17.80 17.03
N CYS A 684 7.92 18.42 17.99
CA CYS A 684 8.62 19.69 17.74
C CYS A 684 9.71 19.55 16.65
N THR A 685 10.43 18.42 16.63
CA THR A 685 11.44 18.14 15.59
C THR A 685 10.80 17.97 14.21
N MET A 686 9.66 17.26 14.13
CA MET A 686 8.89 17.09 12.90
C MET A 686 8.40 18.44 12.35
N LEU A 687 7.78 19.26 13.21
CA LEU A 687 7.28 20.59 12.83
C LEU A 687 8.41 21.53 12.37
N ARG A 688 9.57 21.51 13.03
CA ARG A 688 10.73 22.29 12.59
C ARG A 688 11.24 21.85 11.22
N ALA A 689 11.35 20.54 10.99
CA ALA A 689 11.78 20.01 9.69
C ALA A 689 10.79 20.38 8.57
N ALA A 690 9.49 20.35 8.87
CA ALA A 690 8.45 20.79 7.94
C ALA A 690 8.56 22.29 7.61
N ARG A 691 8.78 23.14 8.63
CA ARG A 691 9.03 24.58 8.44
C ARG A 691 10.20 24.83 7.51
N THR A 692 11.32 24.12 7.70
CA THR A 692 12.51 24.24 6.85
C THR A 692 12.22 23.87 5.40
N LYS A 693 11.33 22.90 5.15
CA LYS A 693 11.01 22.43 3.79
C LYS A 693 9.97 23.29 3.08
N GLY A 694 8.96 23.80 3.79
CA GLY A 694 7.78 24.40 3.17
C GLY A 694 7.29 25.72 3.79
N GLY A 695 7.97 26.26 4.80
CA GLY A 695 7.60 27.52 5.44
C GLY A 695 6.56 27.39 6.57
N ASP A 696 6.05 28.54 7.03
CA ASP A 696 5.14 28.62 8.18
C ASP A 696 3.71 28.18 7.86
N ASP A 697 3.32 28.25 6.59
CA ASP A 697 1.97 27.91 6.10
C ASP A 697 1.78 26.41 5.84
N VAL A 698 2.79 25.58 6.12
CA VAL A 698 2.66 24.12 6.00
C VAL A 698 1.54 23.62 6.92
N GLU A 699 0.58 22.91 6.33
CA GLU A 699 -0.57 22.37 7.04
C GLU A 699 -0.18 21.30 8.06
N VAL A 700 -0.82 21.37 9.22
CA VAL A 700 -0.76 20.40 10.31
C VAL A 700 -2.18 19.97 10.66
N ILE A 701 -2.45 18.68 10.52
CA ILE A 701 -3.72 18.06 10.89
C ILE A 701 -3.48 17.19 12.13
N VAL A 702 -4.24 17.48 13.19
CA VAL A 702 -4.26 16.71 14.44
C VAL A 702 -5.60 15.97 14.51
N THR A 703 -5.58 14.67 14.74
CA THR A 703 -6.79 13.84 14.89
C THR A 703 -6.72 13.15 16.24
N GLU A 704 -7.84 13.06 16.96
CA GLU A 704 -7.87 12.31 18.22
C GLU A 704 -7.42 10.85 18.06
N ALA A 705 -6.78 10.28 19.08
CA ALA A 705 -6.53 8.85 19.12
C ALA A 705 -7.81 8.10 19.48
N LEU A 706 -8.39 7.40 18.50
CA LEU A 706 -9.57 6.56 18.68
C LEU A 706 -9.50 5.40 17.66
N PRO A 707 -9.32 4.13 18.06
CA PRO A 707 -9.19 3.62 19.42
C PRO A 707 -7.98 4.15 20.20
N THR A 708 -8.03 4.01 21.53
CA THR A 708 -6.89 4.14 22.45
C THR A 708 -6.53 2.75 22.97
N ALA A 709 -5.49 2.62 23.79
CA ALA A 709 -5.14 1.35 24.42
C ALA A 709 -6.24 0.77 25.32
N GLU A 710 -7.19 1.60 25.79
CA GLU A 710 -8.32 1.16 26.59
C GLU A 710 -9.39 0.46 25.75
N HIS A 711 -9.40 0.72 24.44
CA HIS A 711 -10.32 0.12 23.46
C HIS A 711 -9.74 -1.14 22.78
N ALA A 712 -8.56 -1.60 23.20
CA ALA A 712 -7.87 -2.77 22.66
C ALA A 712 -8.48 -4.05 23.23
N TRP A 713 -9.53 -4.55 22.59
CA TRP A 713 -10.28 -5.73 23.04
C TRP A 713 -9.60 -7.06 22.74
N LEU A 714 -8.78 -7.10 21.69
CA LEU A 714 -8.15 -8.33 21.21
C LEU A 714 -7.00 -8.70 22.12
N ALA A 715 -7.08 -9.87 22.77
CA ALA A 715 -6.02 -10.43 23.59
C ALA A 715 -5.40 -11.69 22.97
N ASP A 716 -4.15 -12.01 23.34
CA ASP A 716 -3.56 -13.33 23.11
C ASP A 716 -3.72 -14.24 24.34
N GLY A 717 -3.20 -15.47 24.26
CA GLY A 717 -3.23 -16.43 25.37
C GLY A 717 -2.43 -16.02 26.61
N GLU A 718 -1.59 -14.99 26.52
CA GLU A 718 -0.87 -14.39 27.65
C GLU A 718 -1.62 -13.18 28.24
N GLY A 719 -2.77 -12.81 27.69
CA GLY A 719 -3.56 -11.65 28.10
C GLY A 719 -2.99 -10.31 27.62
N ARG A 720 -2.01 -10.30 26.71
CA ARG A 720 -1.52 -9.07 26.08
C ARG A 720 -2.58 -8.54 25.13
N ARG A 721 -2.85 -7.23 25.17
CA ARG A 721 -3.89 -6.59 24.35
C ARG A 721 -3.29 -5.90 23.13
N TYR A 722 -4.01 -5.98 22.01
CA TYR A 722 -3.57 -5.51 20.70
C TYR A 722 -4.59 -4.53 20.10
N SER A 723 -4.07 -3.50 19.44
CA SER A 723 -4.90 -2.76 18.48
C SER A 723 -5.19 -3.65 17.28
N SER A 724 -6.42 -3.62 16.79
CA SER A 724 -6.87 -4.42 15.66
C SER A 724 -7.82 -3.61 14.78
N GLU A 725 -7.94 -4.02 13.52
CA GLU A 725 -8.77 -3.39 12.50
C GLU A 725 -9.34 -4.49 11.61
N LEU A 726 -10.61 -4.36 11.26
CA LEU A 726 -11.29 -5.21 10.30
C LEU A 726 -11.27 -4.54 8.95
N ARG A 727 -10.58 -5.17 7.99
CA ARG A 727 -10.72 -4.81 6.58
C ARG A 727 -11.92 -5.55 5.99
N LEU A 728 -12.79 -4.83 5.31
CA LEU A 728 -13.96 -5.37 4.64
C LEU A 728 -13.87 -5.08 3.15
N GLN A 729 -14.61 -5.83 2.35
CA GLN A 729 -14.89 -5.50 0.97
C GLN A 729 -16.41 -5.49 0.80
N ILE A 730 -16.95 -4.33 0.43
CA ILE A 730 -18.38 -4.09 0.27
C ILE A 730 -18.64 -3.81 -1.21
N ILE A 731 -19.67 -4.47 -1.74
CA ILE A 731 -20.09 -4.36 -3.13
C ILE A 731 -21.30 -3.45 -3.22
N ASP A 732 -21.24 -2.46 -4.11
CA ASP A 732 -22.39 -1.68 -4.51
C ASP A 732 -23.39 -2.61 -5.21
N PRO A 733 -24.65 -2.70 -4.73
CA PRO A 733 -25.64 -3.60 -5.31
C PRO A 733 -26.00 -3.25 -6.76
N GLU A 734 -25.79 -2.00 -7.19
CA GLU A 734 -26.08 -1.58 -8.56
C GLU A 734 -24.96 -2.02 -9.51
N PRO A 735 -25.29 -2.46 -10.74
CA PRO A 735 -24.28 -2.76 -11.75
C PRO A 735 -23.51 -1.49 -12.11
N SER A 736 -22.24 -1.63 -12.49
CA SER A 736 -21.44 -0.50 -12.98
C SER A 736 -22.03 0.05 -14.27
N GLY A 737 -21.84 1.34 -14.51
CA GLY A 737 -22.10 1.92 -15.82
C GLY A 737 -21.30 1.22 -16.90
N ARG A 738 -21.97 0.96 -18.02
CA ARG A 738 -21.30 0.83 -19.32
C ARG A 738 -21.01 2.28 -19.69
N GLY A 739 -19.81 2.75 -19.34
CA GLY A 739 -19.38 4.13 -19.61
C GLY A 739 -19.44 4.47 -21.08
#